data_AF-A0A918CJC8-F1
#
_entry.id   AF-A0A918CJC8-F1
#
_cell.length_a   1.000
_cell.length_b   1.000
_cell.length_c   1.000
_cell.angle_alpha   90.00
_cell.angle_beta   90.00
_cell.angle_gamma   90.00
#
_symmetry.space_group_name_H-M   'P 1'
#
loop_
_entity.id
_entity.type
_entity.pdbx_description
1 polymer ?
#
loop_
_entity_poly.entity_id
_entity_poly.type
_entity_poly.pdbx_seq_one_letter_code
_entity_poly.pdbx_strand_id
1 'polypeptide(L)'
;MIRQFFMLVILLIGVLSACGSDPTPAPGDPSDPQSQAVIIPPTTKVADTATRAALSSYDADTGILTFTQSTPALASLKPGDVLASEPSSAAPSGYLRKVTGVRQEGSQTVLDTTQANLTDAITQGELDTDFQLTSDDLLRTEGLPEGVTLTATPAPTGQLKSLAGVGEQYSFNLNFDHTFLPVQGPNATGSIRVDGGVNFNVGYGVNVGIKPCFDLPPICVTSFQASVGFAQGSHLNITGDFHGVVGDAVLVGSQYFKPKVFFIGPVPVVLVPKVELYLTAGGEVTAHVEFAANESVTAQVGARWTRGNGWKDISGFGLNGDLSPPKFSGSLKPRVGVQSRASFTLYDVAGPEATLEGGVNLDVAYPRNPNWIVNGFLKGTLGFRVKLPILGTLASYSTTLFDISKELGRSGNTPPVLALTNQPHTVNVGELQNLRAFCTVTGPAFGNGEFYSASDAEDGCPQITVVSDVDGPLPADATFTAPGDRTLTVTAKDSQGASTSLRFTLSVINPPPTLKVNFSGDPHQGEDYLMSAAVADTNEPAGSHLCDFTTWAVDAPDTLSASGGCDIKVKFGATGARQVRVSVHDSFGAVTSQTVTVTVLPPPANPYPVIKTSGVYTLGGTYCGEYAVSNGSTLDFTSSTSCTANTARYTAKATIDNPQQEALTYDWKFIVQYQGKDTVFSSSQTGSMVLNGAGGGFNNGKTTTPCRVILTVGAPDPGRSKTLTVWSGLCSYYTFRLA
;
A
#
# COMPACT_ATOMS: atom_id res chain seq x y z
N MET A 1 50.56 4.08 36.00
CA MET A 1 51.63 4.95 36.53
C MET A 1 50.97 6.23 37.04
N ILE A 2 51.44 6.75 38.20
CA ILE A 2 50.93 7.93 38.95
C ILE A 2 49.61 7.61 39.68
N ARG A 3 49.54 7.12 40.94
CA ARG A 3 50.20 7.39 42.23
C ARG A 3 49.67 8.64 42.97
N GLN A 4 48.84 8.35 43.99
CA GLN A 4 48.74 8.97 45.33
C GLN A 4 48.28 10.43 45.49
N PHE A 5 47.15 10.62 46.18
CA PHE A 5 47.11 11.38 47.44
C PHE A 5 45.95 10.88 48.33
N PHE A 6 46.27 10.58 49.59
CA PHE A 6 45.40 9.98 50.62
C PHE A 6 45.60 10.84 51.87
N MET A 7 44.51 11.37 52.45
CA MET A 7 44.37 11.88 53.83
C MET A 7 43.02 12.61 53.89
N LEU A 8 42.17 12.55 54.92
CA LEU A 8 42.19 11.91 56.23
C LEU A 8 40.72 11.92 56.71
N VAL A 9 40.23 10.81 57.24
CA VAL A 9 38.92 10.68 57.89
C VAL A 9 39.06 11.11 59.37
N ILE A 10 38.19 11.99 59.86
CA ILE A 10 37.85 12.06 61.29
C ILE A 10 36.32 12.14 61.43
N LEU A 11 35.79 11.07 62.03
CA LEU A 11 34.44 10.89 62.52
C LEU A 11 34.41 11.39 63.99
N LEU A 12 33.46 12.24 64.37
CA LEU A 12 33.11 12.45 65.78
C LEU A 12 31.59 12.54 65.93
N ILE A 13 31.02 11.53 66.59
CA ILE A 13 29.64 11.46 67.07
C ILE A 13 29.65 11.94 68.53
N GLY A 14 28.66 12.77 68.90
CA GLY A 14 28.39 13.13 70.30
C GLY A 14 27.06 13.86 70.45
N VAL A 15 26.03 13.11 70.84
CA VAL A 15 24.68 13.56 71.19
C VAL A 15 24.68 14.15 72.61
N LEU A 16 23.94 15.24 72.85
CA LEU A 16 23.08 15.44 74.03
C LEU A 16 22.24 16.72 73.93
N SER A 17 21.03 16.60 74.47
CA SER A 17 19.82 17.42 74.37
C SER A 17 19.84 18.72 75.18
N ALA A 18 19.09 19.74 74.75
CA ALA A 18 18.48 20.75 75.63
C ALA A 18 17.27 21.43 74.95
N CYS A 19 16.15 21.50 75.68
CA CYS A 19 14.89 22.12 75.30
C CYS A 19 14.92 23.66 75.40
N GLY A 20 14.11 24.31 74.56
CA GLY A 20 13.24 25.43 74.94
C GLY A 20 13.82 26.85 74.91
N SER A 21 13.35 27.67 73.98
CA SER A 21 12.67 28.98 74.17
C SER A 21 12.81 29.87 72.92
N ASP A 22 11.71 30.55 72.58
CA ASP A 22 11.60 31.51 71.47
C ASP A 22 12.73 32.56 71.48
N PRO A 23 13.25 32.95 70.30
CA PRO A 23 13.83 34.26 70.10
C PRO A 23 12.87 35.12 69.28
N THR A 24 12.50 36.24 69.89
CA THR A 24 12.08 37.47 69.21
C THR A 24 13.00 37.80 68.03
N PRO A 25 12.47 38.31 66.90
CA PRO A 25 13.29 38.64 65.74
C PRO A 25 14.20 39.84 66.04
N ALA A 26 15.51 39.64 65.82
CA ALA A 26 16.50 40.72 65.83
C ALA A 26 16.41 41.57 64.55
N PRO A 27 16.89 42.83 64.57
CA PRO A 27 16.77 43.75 63.43
C PRO A 27 17.58 43.26 62.21
N GLY A 28 16.99 43.40 61.02
CA GLY A 28 17.47 42.83 59.76
C GLY A 28 18.85 43.31 59.28
N ASP A 29 19.56 42.38 58.65
CA ASP A 29 20.83 42.52 57.94
C ASP A 29 20.64 43.26 56.59
N PRO A 30 21.49 44.24 56.19
CA PRO A 30 21.32 45.06 54.98
C PRO A 30 21.67 44.37 53.64
N SER A 31 21.83 43.05 53.58
CA SER A 31 22.27 42.33 52.37
C SER A 31 21.15 41.63 51.57
N ASP A 32 19.88 41.85 51.92
CA ASP A 32 18.73 41.38 51.12
C ASP A 32 18.47 42.33 49.93
N PRO A 33 18.45 41.85 48.66
CA PRO A 33 18.15 42.70 47.51
C PRO A 33 16.72 43.23 47.57
N GLN A 34 16.56 44.40 48.20
CA GLN A 34 15.50 45.40 48.01
C GLN A 34 14.12 44.82 47.72
N SER A 35 13.41 44.36 48.75
CA SER A 35 11.95 44.43 48.80
C SER A 35 11.53 45.90 48.58
N GLN A 36 11.33 46.28 47.32
CA GLN A 36 10.83 47.62 46.99
C GLN A 36 9.40 47.73 47.53
N ALA A 37 9.11 48.80 48.26
CA ALA A 37 7.78 49.01 48.82
C ALA A 37 6.71 48.98 47.71
N VAL A 38 5.67 48.17 47.91
CA VAL A 38 4.49 48.11 47.04
C VAL A 38 3.69 49.40 47.19
N ILE A 39 3.33 50.06 46.09
CA ILE A 39 2.55 51.31 46.06
C ILE A 39 1.22 51.03 45.37
N ILE A 40 0.13 51.13 46.14
CA ILE A 40 -1.24 50.99 45.66
C ILE A 40 -1.92 52.38 45.65
N PRO A 41 -2.51 52.83 44.53
CA PRO A 41 -3.32 54.03 44.48
C PRO A 41 -4.47 54.02 45.51
N PRO A 42 -4.79 55.15 46.16
CA PRO A 42 -5.98 55.25 47.02
C PRO A 42 -7.31 54.99 46.29
N THR A 43 -7.31 55.09 44.95
CA THR A 43 -8.44 54.77 44.06
C THR A 43 -8.66 53.27 43.89
N THR A 44 -7.70 52.43 44.31
CA THR A 44 -7.88 50.97 44.32
C THR A 44 -8.58 50.54 45.60
N LYS A 45 -9.75 49.93 45.45
CA LYS A 45 -10.52 49.32 46.55
C LYS A 45 -10.51 47.81 46.38
N VAL A 46 -10.29 47.09 47.47
CA VAL A 46 -10.34 45.64 47.49
C VAL A 46 -11.63 45.21 48.17
N ALA A 47 -12.43 44.39 47.50
CA ALA A 47 -13.66 43.86 48.05
C ALA A 47 -13.35 42.92 49.21
N ASP A 48 -13.74 43.29 50.42
CA ASP A 48 -13.62 42.45 51.61
C ASP A 48 -14.63 41.28 51.60
N THR A 49 -14.53 40.38 52.58
CA THR A 49 -15.40 39.19 52.68
C THR A 49 -16.88 39.56 52.70
N ALA A 50 -17.27 40.66 53.37
CA ALA A 50 -18.66 41.12 53.42
C ALA A 50 -19.15 41.64 52.06
N THR A 51 -18.30 42.38 51.35
CA THR A 51 -18.59 42.91 50.01
C THR A 51 -18.68 41.79 48.98
N ARG A 52 -17.81 40.78 49.05
CA ARG A 52 -17.88 39.59 48.20
C ARG A 52 -19.14 38.77 48.46
N ALA A 53 -19.54 38.61 49.72
CA ALA A 53 -20.78 37.92 50.08
C ALA A 53 -22.04 38.70 49.64
N ALA A 54 -21.96 40.03 49.55
CA ALA A 54 -23.05 40.87 49.07
C ALA A 54 -23.22 40.83 47.54
N LEU A 55 -22.21 40.41 46.77
CA LEU A 55 -22.29 40.34 45.31
C LEU A 55 -23.28 39.23 44.89
N SER A 56 -24.43 39.62 44.34
CA SER A 56 -25.44 38.67 43.86
C SER A 56 -25.21 38.22 42.42
N SER A 57 -24.73 39.13 41.57
CA SER A 57 -24.46 38.82 40.16
C SER A 57 -23.33 39.68 39.62
N TYR A 58 -22.49 39.07 38.80
CA TYR A 58 -21.50 39.75 38.00
C TYR A 58 -21.61 39.27 36.56
N ASP A 59 -21.84 40.22 35.66
CA ASP A 59 -21.77 40.01 34.22
C ASP A 59 -20.48 40.64 33.70
N ALA A 60 -19.52 39.78 33.36
CA ALA A 60 -18.22 40.21 32.86
C ALA A 60 -18.31 40.90 31.48
N ASP A 61 -19.36 40.59 30.73
CA ASP A 61 -19.58 41.03 29.37
C ASP A 61 -20.08 42.46 29.38
N THR A 62 -21.22 42.68 30.04
CA THR A 62 -21.79 44.04 30.18
C THR A 62 -21.02 44.88 31.19
N GLY A 63 -20.25 44.25 32.08
CA GLY A 63 -19.51 44.92 33.13
C GLY A 63 -20.37 45.37 34.31
N ILE A 64 -21.57 44.79 34.44
CA ILE A 64 -22.51 45.14 35.50
C ILE A 64 -22.28 44.24 36.71
N LEU A 65 -22.08 44.85 37.89
CA LEU A 65 -22.03 44.15 39.18
C LEU A 65 -23.23 44.57 40.02
N THR A 66 -24.00 43.60 40.52
CA THR A 66 -25.14 43.86 41.40
C THR A 66 -24.87 43.28 42.77
N PHE A 67 -24.98 44.12 43.79
CA PHE A 67 -24.82 43.76 45.19
C PHE A 67 -26.17 43.87 45.90
N THR A 68 -26.48 42.90 46.78
CA THR A 68 -27.75 42.84 47.52
C THR A 68 -27.95 43.98 48.50
N GLN A 69 -26.83 44.56 48.99
CA GLN A 69 -26.78 45.63 49.97
C GLN A 69 -25.47 46.43 49.83
N SER A 70 -25.50 47.70 50.23
CA SER A 70 -24.29 48.53 50.30
C SER A 70 -23.39 48.08 51.47
N THR A 71 -22.07 48.10 51.25
CA THR A 71 -21.04 47.88 52.29
C THR A 71 -20.16 49.13 52.45
N PRO A 72 -19.31 49.23 53.48
CA PRO A 72 -18.38 50.36 53.61
C PRO A 72 -17.45 50.52 52.40
N ALA A 73 -16.99 49.42 51.80
CA ALA A 73 -16.19 49.45 50.58
C ALA A 73 -16.99 50.06 49.42
N LEU A 74 -18.23 49.59 49.20
CA LEU A 74 -19.12 50.09 48.13
C LEU A 74 -19.51 51.55 48.33
N ALA A 75 -19.80 51.97 49.57
CA ALA A 75 -20.17 53.34 49.90
C ALA A 75 -19.04 54.35 49.63
N SER A 76 -17.78 53.88 49.59
CA SER A 76 -16.61 54.71 49.30
C SER A 76 -16.28 54.82 47.81
N LEU A 77 -16.91 54.01 46.94
CA LEU A 77 -16.61 53.94 45.51
C LEU A 77 -17.12 55.17 44.76
N LYS A 78 -16.30 55.63 43.81
CA LYS A 78 -16.63 56.71 42.87
C LYS A 78 -16.26 56.29 41.45
N PRO A 79 -16.91 56.88 40.42
CA PRO A 79 -16.43 56.72 39.05
C PRO A 79 -14.94 57.06 38.94
N GLY A 80 -14.17 56.18 38.29
CA GLY A 80 -12.72 56.25 38.19
C GLY A 80 -11.96 55.32 39.16
N ASP A 81 -12.60 54.89 40.26
CA ASP A 81 -12.01 53.91 41.18
C ASP A 81 -11.88 52.53 40.53
N VAL A 82 -10.93 51.74 41.02
CA VAL A 82 -10.74 50.35 40.62
C VAL A 82 -11.18 49.45 41.76
N LEU A 83 -12.12 48.54 41.49
CA LEU A 83 -12.54 47.51 42.44
C LEU A 83 -11.90 46.18 42.05
N ALA A 84 -11.12 45.62 42.98
CA ALA A 84 -10.47 44.32 42.85
C ALA A 84 -11.08 43.31 43.82
N SER A 85 -11.24 42.06 43.41
CA SER A 85 -11.79 41.01 44.26
C SER A 85 -11.14 39.66 44.01
N GLU A 86 -10.95 38.95 45.11
CA GLU A 86 -10.78 37.49 45.11
C GLU A 86 -12.03 36.79 44.53
N PRO A 87 -11.93 35.49 44.18
CA PRO A 87 -13.07 34.67 43.79
C PRO A 87 -14.24 34.71 44.79
N SER A 88 -15.46 34.66 44.26
CA SER A 88 -16.72 34.56 45.01
C SER A 88 -17.73 33.69 44.24
N SER A 89 -18.87 33.37 44.83
CA SER A 89 -19.92 32.58 44.16
C SER A 89 -20.44 33.25 42.88
N ALA A 90 -20.67 34.56 42.90
CA ALA A 90 -21.15 35.34 41.76
C ALA A 90 -20.03 35.74 40.78
N ALA A 91 -18.77 35.76 41.23
CA ALA A 91 -17.60 35.97 40.37
C ALA A 91 -16.53 34.90 40.65
N PRO A 92 -16.67 33.69 40.06
CA PRO A 92 -15.79 32.55 40.33
C PRO A 92 -14.32 32.80 39.97
N SER A 93 -14.05 33.73 39.06
CA SER A 93 -12.70 34.12 38.62
C SER A 93 -12.16 35.36 39.34
N GLY A 94 -12.87 35.88 40.35
CA GLY A 94 -12.65 37.22 40.88
C GLY A 94 -12.92 38.29 39.81
N TYR A 95 -12.46 39.51 40.04
CA TYR A 95 -12.56 40.57 39.05
C TYR A 95 -11.60 41.73 39.35
N LEU A 96 -11.23 42.45 38.29
CA LEU A 96 -10.53 43.74 38.35
C LEU A 96 -11.22 44.73 37.41
N ARG A 97 -12.00 45.64 37.99
CA ARG A 97 -12.93 46.49 37.23
C ARG A 97 -12.76 47.95 37.57
N LYS A 98 -12.82 48.80 36.56
CA LYS A 98 -12.82 50.26 36.71
C LYS A 98 -14.27 50.72 36.77
N VAL A 99 -14.64 51.40 37.85
CA VAL A 99 -15.99 51.91 38.06
C VAL A 99 -16.24 53.08 37.12
N THR A 100 -17.33 53.01 36.37
CA THR A 100 -17.81 54.10 35.49
C THR A 100 -19.11 54.71 36.01
N GLY A 101 -19.91 53.95 36.75
CA GLY A 101 -21.13 54.40 37.41
C GLY A 101 -21.43 53.62 38.68
N VAL A 102 -22.05 54.28 39.66
CA VAL A 102 -22.58 53.68 40.89
C VAL A 102 -24.04 54.07 41.01
N ARG A 103 -24.94 53.09 41.00
CA ARG A 103 -26.38 53.29 41.09
C ARG A 103 -26.93 52.58 42.33
N GLN A 104 -27.88 53.20 43.01
CA GLN A 104 -28.65 52.56 44.07
C GLN A 104 -30.05 52.25 43.54
N GLU A 105 -30.44 50.98 43.62
CA GLU A 105 -31.73 50.47 43.19
C GLU A 105 -32.41 49.79 44.38
N GLY A 106 -33.12 50.59 45.19
CA GLY A 106 -33.68 50.15 46.45
C GLY A 106 -32.58 49.84 47.48
N SER A 107 -32.50 48.60 47.94
CA SER A 107 -31.40 48.15 48.81
C SER A 107 -30.16 47.70 48.01
N GLN A 108 -30.29 47.48 46.70
CA GLN A 108 -29.20 46.96 45.87
C GLN A 108 -28.29 48.06 45.37
N THR A 109 -27.00 47.78 45.37
CA THR A 109 -26.00 48.64 44.72
C THR A 109 -25.61 48.03 43.38
N VAL A 110 -25.78 48.78 42.30
CA VAL A 110 -25.43 48.36 40.94
C VAL A 110 -24.24 49.18 40.45
N LEU A 111 -23.18 48.53 39.99
CA LEU A 111 -22.01 49.18 39.42
C LEU A 111 -21.97 48.97 37.91
N ASP A 112 -21.78 50.06 37.17
CA ASP A 112 -21.43 50.01 35.75
C ASP A 112 -19.91 50.11 35.65
N THR A 113 -19.25 49.13 35.02
CA THR A 113 -17.78 49.05 35.02
C THR A 113 -17.18 48.68 33.68
N THR A 114 -15.93 49.05 33.45
CA THR A 114 -15.10 48.56 32.34
C THR A 114 -13.97 47.69 32.86
N GLN A 115 -13.35 46.90 31.97
CA GLN A 115 -12.15 46.13 32.33
C GLN A 115 -11.02 47.10 32.75
N ALA A 116 -10.42 46.86 33.92
CA ALA A 116 -9.25 47.62 34.38
C ALA A 116 -7.94 46.89 34.04
N ASN A 117 -6.85 47.64 33.92
CA ASN A 117 -5.50 47.11 33.84
C ASN A 117 -4.90 46.94 35.23
N LEU A 118 -3.89 46.06 35.38
CA LEU A 118 -3.12 45.99 36.63
C LEU A 118 -2.44 47.32 36.96
N THR A 119 -2.04 48.10 35.96
CA THR A 119 -1.44 49.44 36.13
C THR A 119 -2.45 50.52 36.55
N ASP A 120 -3.77 50.28 36.43
CA ASP A 120 -4.77 51.15 37.06
C ASP A 120 -4.86 50.89 38.57
N ALA A 121 -4.54 49.66 39.00
CA ALA A 121 -4.70 49.19 40.38
C ALA A 121 -3.42 49.25 41.21
N ILE A 122 -2.24 49.25 40.58
CA ILE A 122 -0.92 49.12 41.19
C ILE A 122 0.04 50.11 40.52
N THR A 123 0.65 51.01 41.32
CA THR A 123 1.65 51.97 40.84
C THR A 123 3.06 51.39 40.86
N GLN A 124 3.36 50.61 41.89
CA GLN A 124 4.64 49.90 42.03
C GLN A 124 4.40 48.56 42.73
N GLY A 125 4.94 47.49 42.16
CA GLY A 125 4.84 46.16 42.75
C GLY A 125 5.46 45.09 41.86
N GLU A 126 5.77 43.96 42.47
CA GLU A 126 6.31 42.79 41.79
C GLU A 126 5.51 41.56 42.20
N LEU A 127 5.27 40.70 41.22
CA LEU A 127 4.77 39.34 41.42
C LEU A 127 5.79 38.40 40.81
N ASP A 128 6.32 37.49 41.60
CA ASP A 128 7.18 36.41 41.14
C ASP A 128 6.67 35.11 41.74
N THR A 129 6.03 34.28 40.91
CA THR A 129 5.37 33.08 41.41
C THR A 129 5.41 31.93 40.41
N ASP A 130 5.69 30.75 40.95
CA ASP A 130 5.50 29.47 40.29
C ASP A 130 4.40 28.70 41.00
N PHE A 131 3.51 28.06 40.24
CA PHE A 131 2.48 27.18 40.80
C PHE A 131 2.27 25.94 39.95
N GLN A 132 1.84 24.88 40.61
CA GLN A 132 1.52 23.60 39.99
C GLN A 132 0.03 23.32 40.11
N LEU A 133 -0.54 22.65 39.11
CA LEU A 133 -1.90 22.15 39.18
C LEU A 133 -1.93 20.79 39.87
N THR A 134 -2.83 20.62 40.83
CA THR A 134 -3.02 19.37 41.58
C THR A 134 -4.44 18.80 41.35
N SER A 135 -4.71 17.57 41.79
CA SER A 135 -6.07 17.00 41.79
C SER A 135 -7.09 17.90 42.46
N ASP A 136 -6.69 18.51 43.57
CA ASP A 136 -7.58 19.32 44.40
C ASP A 136 -7.95 20.62 43.71
N ASP A 137 -7.17 21.02 42.69
CA ASP A 137 -7.46 22.17 41.85
C ASP A 137 -8.42 21.85 40.71
N LEU A 138 -8.63 20.58 40.35
CA LEU A 138 -9.55 20.23 39.26
C LEU A 138 -11.00 20.53 39.67
N LEU A 139 -11.62 21.53 39.03
CA LEU A 139 -13.02 21.88 39.28
C LEU A 139 -13.96 20.94 38.53
N ARG A 140 -13.71 20.76 37.24
CA ARG A 140 -14.53 19.93 36.36
C ARG A 140 -13.80 19.62 35.06
N THR A 141 -14.29 18.56 34.42
CA THR A 141 -13.87 18.14 33.08
C THR A 141 -15.09 18.15 32.17
N GLU A 142 -14.96 18.73 30.99
CA GLU A 142 -16.02 18.83 29.99
C GLU A 142 -15.55 18.23 28.65
N GLY A 143 -16.51 17.78 27.83
CA GLY A 143 -16.25 17.42 26.43
C GLY A 143 -15.49 16.11 26.22
N LEU A 144 -15.55 15.17 27.18
CA LEU A 144 -15.00 13.82 26.99
C LEU A 144 -15.82 13.05 25.94
N PRO A 145 -15.19 12.55 24.85
CA PRO A 145 -15.83 11.62 23.93
C PRO A 145 -16.25 10.32 24.63
N GLU A 146 -17.24 9.63 24.07
CA GLU A 146 -17.63 8.29 24.53
C GLU A 146 -16.42 7.33 24.46
N GLY A 147 -16.23 6.52 25.51
CA GLY A 147 -15.09 5.60 25.65
C GLY A 147 -13.82 6.23 26.23
N VAL A 148 -13.74 7.56 26.36
CA VAL A 148 -12.59 8.24 26.97
C VAL A 148 -12.82 8.45 28.46
N THR A 149 -11.85 8.05 29.28
CA THR A 149 -11.85 8.34 30.71
C THR A 149 -10.63 9.16 31.10
N LEU A 150 -10.87 10.27 31.82
CA LEU A 150 -9.82 11.04 32.47
C LEU A 150 -9.80 10.64 33.95
N THR A 151 -8.72 10.01 34.39
CA THR A 151 -8.49 9.75 35.80
C THR A 151 -7.34 10.58 36.32
N ALA A 152 -7.42 10.82 37.61
CA ALA A 152 -6.83 11.95 38.25
C ALA A 152 -6.11 11.43 39.51
N THR A 153 -4.89 10.90 39.35
CA THR A 153 -4.17 10.20 40.43
C THR A 153 -2.87 10.91 40.84
N PRO A 154 -2.54 10.98 42.14
CA PRO A 154 -1.22 11.40 42.61
C PRO A 154 -0.14 10.56 41.92
N ALA A 155 0.90 11.20 41.38
CA ALA A 155 1.96 10.50 40.68
C ALA A 155 2.76 9.60 41.65
N PRO A 156 3.16 8.37 41.25
CA PRO A 156 4.13 7.59 42.03
C PRO A 156 5.42 8.41 42.22
N THR A 157 5.86 8.57 43.46
CA THR A 157 7.10 9.26 43.79
C THR A 157 8.29 8.63 43.06
N GLY A 158 8.95 9.38 42.18
CA GLY A 158 10.28 9.03 41.65
C GLY A 158 10.42 8.66 40.17
N GLN A 159 9.40 8.82 39.31
CA GLN A 159 9.53 8.49 37.88
C GLN A 159 9.85 9.65 36.93
N LEU A 160 9.78 10.92 37.37
CA LEU A 160 10.16 12.08 36.56
C LEU A 160 10.90 13.08 37.45
N LYS A 161 12.17 13.37 37.17
CA LYS A 161 12.92 14.48 37.80
C LYS A 161 12.81 15.72 36.93
N SER A 162 12.21 16.75 37.49
CA SER A 162 11.87 18.05 36.91
C SER A 162 13.12 18.92 36.66
N LEU A 163 13.20 19.56 35.48
CA LEU A 163 13.80 20.88 35.36
C LEU A 163 12.86 21.85 36.09
N ALA A 164 13.37 22.68 37.00
CA ALA A 164 12.62 23.60 37.85
C ALA A 164 11.31 24.15 37.21
N GLY A 165 10.18 24.02 37.92
CA GLY A 165 8.85 24.44 37.46
C GLY A 165 7.99 23.34 36.82
N VAL A 166 8.53 22.14 36.60
CA VAL A 166 7.76 20.97 36.16
C VAL A 166 7.09 20.30 37.36
N GLY A 167 5.78 20.05 37.26
CA GLY A 167 4.97 19.48 38.33
C GLY A 167 5.42 18.09 38.76
N GLU A 168 5.62 17.91 40.07
CA GLU A 168 6.22 16.68 40.61
C GLU A 168 5.16 15.69 41.17
N GLN A 169 3.88 16.06 41.16
CA GLN A 169 2.91 15.45 42.10
C GLN A 169 1.68 14.80 41.42
N TYR A 170 1.56 14.85 40.09
CA TYR A 170 0.33 14.41 39.43
C TYR A 170 0.49 13.76 38.06
N SER A 171 -0.37 12.75 37.81
CA SER A 171 -0.51 12.02 36.55
C SER A 171 -1.97 12.04 36.14
N PHE A 172 -2.32 12.90 35.19
CA PHE A 172 -3.62 12.80 34.50
C PHE A 172 -3.55 11.63 33.52
N ASN A 173 -4.22 10.52 33.82
CA ASN A 173 -4.24 9.36 32.91
C ASN A 173 -5.48 9.48 32.02
N LEU A 174 -5.24 9.80 30.75
CA LEU A 174 -6.22 9.64 29.68
C LEU A 174 -6.14 8.21 29.19
N ASN A 175 -7.22 7.45 29.36
CA ASN A 175 -7.39 6.21 28.60
C ASN A 175 -8.36 6.49 27.46
N PHE A 176 -7.93 6.24 26.23
CA PHE A 176 -8.76 6.37 25.03
C PHE A 176 -8.91 5.00 24.39
N ASP A 177 -10.15 4.69 24.02
CA ASP A 177 -10.50 3.68 23.05
C ASP A 177 -11.42 4.39 22.04
N HIS A 178 -10.82 5.04 21.04
CA HIS A 178 -11.56 5.90 20.12
C HIS A 178 -11.28 5.56 18.67
N THR A 179 -12.35 5.49 17.87
CA THR A 179 -12.28 5.21 16.44
C THR A 179 -12.60 6.46 15.65
N PHE A 180 -11.59 6.99 14.97
CA PHE A 180 -11.71 8.07 13.99
C PHE A 180 -12.34 7.54 12.72
N LEU A 181 -13.46 8.16 12.33
CA LEU A 181 -14.09 7.95 11.03
C LEU A 181 -13.49 8.90 9.99
N PRO A 182 -13.58 8.58 8.68
CA PRO A 182 -13.01 9.40 7.63
C PRO A 182 -13.65 10.78 7.61
N VAL A 183 -12.84 11.84 7.56
CA VAL A 183 -13.32 13.18 7.27
C VAL A 183 -12.78 13.64 5.92
N GLN A 184 -13.74 13.85 5.01
CA GLN A 184 -13.68 14.42 3.66
C GLN A 184 -12.96 13.63 2.55
N GLY A 185 -13.73 13.37 1.48
CA GLY A 185 -13.26 12.88 0.18
C GLY A 185 -14.30 11.97 -0.48
N PRO A 186 -14.52 12.05 -1.80
CA PRO A 186 -15.52 11.21 -2.48
C PRO A 186 -15.22 9.70 -2.41
N ASN A 187 -13.99 9.32 -2.04
CA ASN A 187 -13.52 7.93 -1.93
C ASN A 187 -12.90 7.60 -0.56
N ALA A 188 -13.17 8.39 0.48
CA ALA A 188 -12.61 8.17 1.81
C ALA A 188 -13.38 7.06 2.54
N THR A 189 -12.72 5.94 2.82
CA THR A 189 -13.32 4.78 3.52
C THR A 189 -12.37 4.22 4.56
N GLY A 190 -12.91 3.66 5.64
CA GLY A 190 -12.13 3.01 6.69
C GLY A 190 -12.23 3.68 8.06
N SER A 191 -11.40 3.27 9.01
CA SER A 191 -11.39 3.86 10.35
C SER A 191 -10.04 3.65 11.04
N ILE A 192 -9.61 4.63 11.84
CA ILE A 192 -8.41 4.51 12.66
C ILE A 192 -8.83 4.44 14.13
N ARG A 193 -8.57 3.34 14.80
CA ARG A 193 -8.74 3.19 16.24
C ARG A 193 -7.42 3.49 16.94
N VAL A 194 -7.48 4.42 17.89
CA VAL A 194 -6.38 4.72 18.81
C VAL A 194 -6.82 4.23 20.19
N ASP A 195 -6.09 3.25 20.70
CA ASP A 195 -6.24 2.67 22.04
C ASP A 195 -5.00 2.96 22.87
N GLY A 196 -5.14 3.33 24.14
CA GLY A 196 -3.97 3.53 25.00
C GLY A 196 -4.14 4.56 26.10
N GLY A 197 -2.99 4.97 26.64
CA GLY A 197 -2.87 5.81 27.83
C GLY A 197 -1.94 7.02 27.62
N VAL A 198 -2.33 8.20 28.08
CA VAL A 198 -1.42 9.37 28.19
C VAL A 198 -1.40 9.84 29.63
N ASN A 199 -0.21 9.95 30.22
CA ASN A 199 0.01 10.64 31.48
C ASN A 199 0.64 12.00 31.26
N PHE A 200 0.12 13.07 31.86
CA PHE A 200 0.78 14.38 31.78
C PHE A 200 0.70 15.19 33.07
N ASN A 201 1.60 16.17 33.19
CA ASN A 201 1.67 17.17 34.25
C ASN A 201 1.94 18.56 33.67
N VAL A 202 1.36 19.60 34.28
CA VAL A 202 1.47 21.00 33.85
C VAL A 202 1.79 21.89 35.06
N GLY A 203 2.84 22.70 34.93
CA GLY A 203 3.20 23.77 35.87
C GLY A 203 3.25 25.14 35.18
N TYR A 204 3.10 26.21 35.95
CA TYR A 204 3.08 27.58 35.43
C TYR A 204 4.04 28.47 36.22
N GLY A 205 4.72 29.38 35.51
CA GLY A 205 5.54 30.43 36.10
C GLY A 205 5.12 31.80 35.57
N VAL A 206 4.96 32.77 36.47
CA VAL A 206 4.53 34.14 36.15
C VAL A 206 5.38 35.15 36.91
N ASN A 207 6.02 36.06 36.17
CA ASN A 207 6.70 37.22 36.74
C ASN A 207 6.14 38.52 36.15
N VAL A 208 5.79 39.49 36.99
CA VAL A 208 5.32 40.81 36.58
C VAL A 208 5.99 41.88 37.44
N GLY A 209 6.65 42.84 36.79
CA GLY A 209 7.18 44.03 37.45
C GLY A 209 6.46 45.29 36.98
N ILE A 210 5.93 46.09 37.90
CA ILE A 210 5.31 47.39 37.65
C ILE A 210 6.07 48.45 38.42
N LYS A 211 6.51 49.51 37.75
CA LYS A 211 7.20 50.65 38.38
C LYS A 211 6.76 51.99 37.77
N PRO A 212 6.90 53.10 38.51
CA PRO A 212 6.77 54.43 37.93
C PRO A 212 7.75 54.64 36.77
N CYS A 213 7.33 55.38 35.76
CA CYS A 213 8.14 55.73 34.60
C CYS A 213 7.81 57.14 34.08
N PHE A 214 8.61 57.62 33.14
CA PHE A 214 8.44 58.94 32.51
C PHE A 214 7.42 58.94 31.36
N ASP A 215 6.82 57.80 31.03
CA ASP A 215 5.79 57.69 29.99
C ASP A 215 4.43 58.21 30.51
N LEU A 216 3.45 58.45 29.62
CA LEU A 216 2.07 58.81 30.01
C LEU A 216 1.13 57.64 29.67
N PRO A 217 0.45 57.02 30.66
CA PRO A 217 0.48 57.31 32.10
C PRO A 217 1.85 56.97 32.76
N PRO A 218 2.23 57.61 33.88
CA PRO A 218 3.55 57.48 34.53
C PRO A 218 3.74 56.16 35.29
N ILE A 219 3.11 55.09 34.80
CA ILE A 219 3.10 53.75 35.37
C ILE A 219 3.33 52.78 34.24
N CYS A 220 4.26 51.87 34.46
CA CYS A 220 4.86 51.11 33.40
C CYS A 220 5.15 49.69 33.84
N VAL A 221 4.76 48.71 33.03
CA VAL A 221 5.27 47.34 33.15
C VAL A 221 6.74 47.36 32.77
N THR A 222 7.64 46.89 33.64
CA THR A 222 9.09 46.80 33.42
C THR A 222 9.54 45.43 32.95
N SER A 223 8.86 44.39 33.43
CA SER A 223 9.07 42.99 33.08
C SER A 223 7.75 42.24 33.05
N PHE A 224 7.65 41.31 32.12
CA PHE A 224 6.58 40.31 32.09
C PHE A 224 7.17 38.98 31.65
N GLN A 225 6.94 37.91 32.39
CA GLN A 225 7.32 36.56 32.03
C GLN A 225 6.13 35.65 32.24
N ALA A 226 5.93 34.76 31.27
CA ALA A 226 5.04 33.62 31.45
C ALA A 226 5.72 32.38 30.89
N SER A 227 5.65 31.29 31.63
CA SER A 227 6.11 29.98 31.20
C SER A 227 5.14 28.89 31.63
N VAL A 228 5.10 27.82 30.84
CA VAL A 228 4.39 26.59 31.13
C VAL A 228 5.38 25.44 31.02
N GLY A 229 5.46 24.64 32.08
CA GLY A 229 6.20 23.38 32.09
C GLY A 229 5.26 22.22 31.81
N PHE A 230 5.67 21.31 30.94
CA PHE A 230 4.99 20.08 30.58
C PHE A 230 5.88 18.88 30.89
N ALA A 231 5.29 17.85 31.47
CA ALA A 231 5.84 16.50 31.47
C ALA A 231 4.79 15.54 30.95
N GLN A 232 5.15 14.66 30.01
CA GLN A 232 4.22 13.73 29.39
C GLN A 232 4.86 12.35 29.27
N GLY A 233 4.08 11.31 29.50
CA GLY A 233 4.33 9.97 28.99
C GLY A 233 3.13 9.47 28.21
N SER A 234 3.34 8.57 27.26
CA SER A 234 2.24 7.95 26.52
C SER A 234 2.56 6.54 26.07
N HIS A 235 1.54 5.70 26.09
CA HIS A 235 1.49 4.40 25.44
C HIS A 235 0.32 4.37 24.47
N LEU A 236 0.60 4.42 23.16
CA LEU A 236 -0.44 4.48 22.12
C LEU A 236 -0.38 3.22 21.26
N ASN A 237 -1.50 2.50 21.14
CA ASN A 237 -1.76 1.44 20.16
C ASN A 237 -2.66 2.00 19.06
N ILE A 238 -2.16 2.01 17.83
CA ILE A 238 -2.88 2.54 16.67
C ILE A 238 -3.20 1.38 15.74
N THR A 239 -4.47 1.19 15.43
CA THR A 239 -4.96 0.16 14.50
C THR A 239 -5.90 0.78 13.48
N GLY A 240 -5.83 0.41 12.21
CA GLY A 240 -6.82 0.91 11.25
C GLY A 240 -6.60 0.47 9.82
N ASP A 241 -7.71 0.28 9.12
CA ASP A 241 -7.77 0.10 7.67
C ASP A 241 -8.35 1.40 7.09
N PHE A 242 -7.60 2.11 6.27
CA PHE A 242 -8.05 3.39 5.72
C PHE A 242 -7.52 3.63 4.31
N HIS A 243 -8.34 4.35 3.53
CA HIS A 243 -8.00 4.88 2.22
C HIS A 243 -8.46 6.34 2.15
N GLY A 244 -7.53 7.30 2.24
CA GLY A 244 -7.85 8.74 2.20
C GLY A 244 -6.78 9.62 2.85
N VAL A 245 -7.17 10.83 3.26
CA VAL A 245 -6.35 11.75 4.08
C VAL A 245 -7.06 12.00 5.41
N VAL A 246 -6.33 11.89 6.51
CA VAL A 246 -6.79 12.34 7.83
C VAL A 246 -6.12 13.68 8.15
N GLY A 247 -6.81 14.60 8.81
CA GLY A 247 -6.28 15.91 9.19
C GLY A 247 -6.93 16.52 10.43
N ASP A 248 -7.55 15.68 11.27
CA ASP A 248 -8.36 16.16 12.38
C ASP A 248 -7.59 16.21 13.69
N ALA A 249 -7.86 17.28 14.45
CA ALA A 249 -7.57 17.35 15.87
C ALA A 249 -8.91 17.22 16.61
N VAL A 250 -9.10 16.13 17.35
CA VAL A 250 -10.31 15.91 18.15
C VAL A 250 -10.05 16.40 19.56
N LEU A 251 -10.88 17.34 20.03
CA LEU A 251 -10.87 17.75 21.44
C LEU A 251 -11.29 16.56 22.29
N VAL A 252 -10.37 16.08 23.12
CA VAL A 252 -10.58 14.93 24.00
C VAL A 252 -11.17 15.39 25.33
N GLY A 253 -10.90 16.62 25.76
CA GLY A 253 -11.52 17.17 26.95
C GLY A 253 -10.92 18.50 27.34
N SER A 254 -11.73 19.29 28.05
CA SER A 254 -11.32 20.54 28.69
C SER A 254 -11.33 20.38 30.20
N GLN A 255 -10.20 20.64 30.83
CA GLN A 255 -10.03 20.62 32.29
C GLN A 255 -9.99 22.06 32.80
N TYR A 256 -10.93 22.38 33.69
CA TYR A 256 -11.02 23.67 34.35
C TYR A 256 -10.50 23.54 35.78
N PHE A 257 -9.65 24.48 36.18
CA PHE A 257 -9.01 24.48 37.49
C PHE A 257 -9.49 25.63 38.37
N LYS A 258 -9.34 25.45 39.69
CA LYS A 258 -9.59 26.49 40.69
C LYS A 258 -8.69 27.70 40.39
N PRO A 259 -9.21 28.93 40.47
CA PRO A 259 -8.38 30.12 40.36
C PRO A 259 -7.28 30.12 41.42
N LYS A 260 -6.08 30.51 41.01
CA LYS A 260 -4.95 30.74 41.91
C LYS A 260 -4.86 32.23 42.22
N VAL A 261 -4.86 32.55 43.51
CA VAL A 261 -4.86 33.92 43.99
C VAL A 261 -3.49 34.25 44.56
N PHE A 262 -2.88 35.28 44.01
CA PHE A 262 -1.64 35.87 44.50
C PHE A 262 -1.90 37.32 44.90
N PHE A 263 -1.00 37.92 45.68
CA PHE A 263 -1.21 39.26 46.20
C PHE A 263 -0.03 40.15 45.85
N ILE A 264 -0.30 41.30 45.23
CA ILE A 264 0.64 42.41 45.13
C ILE A 264 0.18 43.46 46.12
N GLY A 265 0.78 43.46 47.31
CA GLY A 265 0.21 44.18 48.46
C GLY A 265 -1.21 43.67 48.77
N PRO A 266 -2.21 44.54 49.02
CA PRO A 266 -3.59 44.11 49.25
C PRO A 266 -4.35 43.68 47.99
N VAL A 267 -3.82 43.91 46.79
CA VAL A 267 -4.56 43.66 45.53
C VAL A 267 -4.46 42.17 45.14
N PRO A 268 -5.58 41.43 45.07
CA PRO A 268 -5.58 40.03 44.67
C PRO A 268 -5.43 39.90 43.16
N VAL A 269 -4.36 39.26 42.68
CA VAL A 269 -4.11 38.88 41.28
C VAL A 269 -4.59 37.44 41.08
N VAL A 270 -5.64 37.26 40.28
CA VAL A 270 -6.30 35.96 40.12
C VAL A 270 -5.98 35.37 38.75
N LEU A 271 -5.30 34.23 38.74
CA LEU A 271 -5.00 33.46 37.54
C LEU A 271 -5.98 32.28 37.44
N VAL A 272 -6.60 32.11 36.28
CA VAL A 272 -7.59 31.05 36.02
C VAL A 272 -7.00 30.05 35.03
N PRO A 273 -6.51 28.88 35.48
CA PRO A 273 -5.88 27.91 34.60
C PRO A 273 -6.90 27.04 33.85
N LYS A 274 -6.59 26.72 32.59
CA LYS A 274 -7.35 25.80 31.75
C LYS A 274 -6.40 24.93 30.93
N VAL A 275 -6.65 23.64 30.90
CA VAL A 275 -5.95 22.68 30.02
C VAL A 275 -6.94 22.08 29.05
N GLU A 276 -6.59 22.03 27.76
CA GLU A 276 -7.32 21.34 26.71
C GLU A 276 -6.42 20.27 26.11
N LEU A 277 -6.97 19.10 25.87
CA LEU A 277 -6.25 17.98 25.26
C LEU A 277 -6.87 17.66 23.91
N TYR A 278 -6.03 17.54 22.89
CA TYR A 278 -6.43 17.15 21.56
C TYR A 278 -5.70 15.89 21.15
N LEU A 279 -6.41 14.97 20.51
CA LEU A 279 -5.82 13.86 19.79
C LEU A 279 -5.69 14.30 18.33
N THR A 280 -4.46 14.30 17.84
CA THR A 280 -4.14 14.70 16.47
C THR A 280 -3.89 13.44 15.66
N ALA A 281 -4.63 13.27 14.57
CA ALA A 281 -4.40 12.22 13.60
C ALA A 281 -4.34 12.86 12.22
N GLY A 282 -3.32 12.50 11.45
CA GLY A 282 -3.05 13.10 10.16
C GLY A 282 -2.42 12.11 9.18
N GLY A 283 -2.47 12.43 7.90
CA GLY A 283 -1.68 11.74 6.87
C GLY A 283 -2.48 10.87 5.91
N GLU A 284 -1.77 10.33 4.94
CA GLU A 284 -2.29 9.43 3.90
C GLU A 284 -2.14 7.99 4.40
N VAL A 285 -3.25 7.28 4.58
CA VAL A 285 -3.22 5.84 4.83
C VAL A 285 -3.91 5.14 3.67
N THR A 286 -3.23 4.13 3.12
CA THR A 286 -3.72 3.29 2.01
C THR A 286 -3.59 1.80 2.33
N ALA A 287 -3.68 1.40 3.61
CA ALA A 287 -3.56 0.02 4.08
C ALA A 287 -3.80 -0.14 5.60
N HIS A 288 -3.54 -1.36 6.13
CA HIS A 288 -3.60 -1.71 7.55
C HIS A 288 -2.34 -1.29 8.32
N VAL A 289 -2.49 -0.66 9.47
CA VAL A 289 -1.40 -0.30 10.39
C VAL A 289 -1.64 -0.86 11.79
N GLU A 290 -0.60 -1.40 12.44
CA GLU A 290 -0.56 -1.76 13.87
C GLU A 290 0.75 -1.27 14.48
N PHE A 291 0.69 -0.27 15.38
CA PHE A 291 1.89 0.29 16.00
C PHE A 291 1.68 0.67 17.46
N ALA A 292 2.70 0.36 18.29
CA ALA A 292 2.77 0.72 19.70
C ALA A 292 3.95 1.68 19.95
N ALA A 293 3.68 2.87 20.50
CA ALA A 293 4.71 3.85 20.87
C ALA A 293 4.78 4.07 22.38
N ASN A 294 6.00 4.12 22.93
CA ASN A 294 6.29 4.58 24.28
C ASN A 294 7.10 5.88 24.21
N GLU A 295 6.55 6.97 24.74
CA GLU A 295 7.21 8.28 24.72
C GLU A 295 7.30 8.86 26.13
N SER A 296 8.40 9.56 26.44
CA SER A 296 8.50 10.43 27.61
C SER A 296 9.11 11.80 27.23
N VAL A 297 8.35 12.86 27.48
CA VAL A 297 8.71 14.24 27.10
C VAL A 297 8.74 15.13 28.33
N THR A 298 9.74 16.01 28.39
CA THR A 298 9.74 17.16 29.29
C THR A 298 10.03 18.44 28.51
N ALA A 299 9.21 19.46 28.66
CA ALA A 299 9.38 20.73 27.93
C ALA A 299 8.93 21.93 28.77
N GLN A 300 9.63 23.05 28.63
CA GLN A 300 9.23 24.35 29.12
C GLN A 300 9.00 25.25 27.91
N VAL A 301 7.81 25.85 27.84
CA VAL A 301 7.40 26.79 26.80
C VAL A 301 7.15 28.14 27.47
N GLY A 302 7.89 29.19 27.11
CA GLY A 302 7.72 30.48 27.76
C GLY A 302 8.43 31.62 27.07
N ALA A 303 8.02 32.84 27.41
CA ALA A 303 8.67 34.06 26.96
C ALA A 303 8.81 35.08 28.08
N ARG A 304 9.85 35.90 27.96
CA ARG A 304 10.14 37.01 28.87
C ARG A 304 10.25 38.31 28.08
N TRP A 305 9.45 39.30 28.44
CA TRP A 305 9.55 40.67 27.96
C TRP A 305 10.18 41.57 29.03
N THR A 306 11.04 42.51 28.58
CA THR A 306 11.53 43.61 29.42
C THR A 306 11.51 44.91 28.63
N ARG A 307 11.23 46.06 29.27
CA ARG A 307 11.15 47.37 28.59
C ARG A 307 12.39 47.67 27.75
N GLY A 308 13.59 47.30 28.22
CA GLY A 308 14.86 47.60 27.54
C GLY A 308 15.25 46.64 26.41
N ASN A 309 14.79 45.39 26.43
CA ASN A 309 15.28 44.35 25.50
C ASN A 309 14.17 43.69 24.67
N GLY A 310 12.90 44.08 24.85
CA GLY A 310 11.78 43.43 24.18
C GLY A 310 11.58 41.98 24.64
N TRP A 311 10.99 41.17 23.76
CA TRP A 311 10.70 39.76 23.99
C TRP A 311 11.94 38.88 23.80
N LYS A 312 12.12 37.91 24.70
CA LYS A 312 13.11 36.84 24.62
C LYS A 312 12.42 35.50 24.88
N ASP A 313 12.76 34.50 24.07
CA ASP A 313 12.40 33.11 24.31
C ASP A 313 13.15 32.59 25.55
N ILE A 314 12.46 31.84 26.40
CA ILE A 314 13.01 31.17 27.58
C ILE A 314 12.67 29.67 27.60
N SER A 315 12.32 29.11 26.44
CA SER A 315 11.90 27.72 26.29
C SER A 315 13.09 26.75 26.27
N GLY A 316 12.85 25.52 26.70
CA GLY A 316 13.83 24.44 26.69
C GLY A 316 13.16 23.07 26.77
N PHE A 317 13.80 22.01 26.28
CA PHE A 317 13.20 20.66 26.24
C PHE A 317 14.23 19.54 26.46
N GLY A 318 13.73 18.38 26.88
CA GLY A 318 14.46 17.11 26.95
C GLY A 318 13.57 15.95 26.48
N LEU A 319 14.10 15.12 25.56
CA LEU A 319 13.39 14.01 24.90
C LEU A 319 14.11 12.69 25.15
N ASN A 320 13.42 11.72 25.78
CA ASN A 320 13.88 10.34 25.94
C ASN A 320 12.75 9.38 25.51
N GLY A 321 13.03 8.45 24.60
CA GLY A 321 12.03 7.49 24.12
C GLY A 321 12.69 6.23 23.56
N ASP A 322 11.96 5.12 23.62
CA ASP A 322 12.32 3.82 23.05
C ASP A 322 11.13 3.31 22.23
N LEU A 323 11.40 2.69 21.09
CA LEU A 323 10.36 2.21 20.18
C LEU A 323 10.55 0.74 19.85
N SER A 324 9.44 0.00 19.98
CA SER A 324 9.30 -1.33 19.40
C SER A 324 9.04 -1.23 17.89
N PRO A 325 9.57 -2.13 17.04
CA PRO A 325 9.34 -2.11 15.60
C PRO A 325 7.83 -2.23 15.25
N PRO A 326 7.28 -1.36 14.38
CA PRO A 326 5.88 -1.44 13.94
C PRO A 326 5.57 -2.66 13.07
N LYS A 327 4.29 -3.02 12.96
CA LYS A 327 3.77 -3.94 11.92
C LYS A 327 2.83 -3.17 10.99
N PHE A 328 2.98 -3.34 9.68
CA PHE A 328 2.20 -2.62 8.67
C PHE A 328 2.05 -3.49 7.43
N SER A 329 1.05 -3.14 6.62
CA SER A 329 0.93 -3.58 5.23
C SER A 329 0.81 -2.34 4.35
N GLY A 330 1.28 -2.39 3.10
CA GLY A 330 1.13 -1.30 2.11
C GLY A 330 1.90 0.00 2.41
N SER A 331 1.79 0.98 1.50
CA SER A 331 2.41 2.30 1.68
C SER A 331 1.51 3.21 2.53
N LEU A 332 2.08 3.95 3.47
CA LEU A 332 1.34 4.79 4.41
C LEU A 332 2.22 5.88 5.03
N LYS A 333 1.63 7.03 5.37
CA LYS A 333 2.28 8.16 6.03
C LYS A 333 1.48 8.73 7.21
N PRO A 334 1.06 7.92 8.20
CA PRO A 334 0.27 8.41 9.31
C PRO A 334 1.13 9.24 10.26
N ARG A 335 0.49 10.26 10.81
CA ARG A 335 0.95 11.10 11.89
C ARG A 335 -0.06 11.02 13.02
N VAL A 336 0.37 10.59 14.19
CA VAL A 336 -0.49 10.54 15.37
C VAL A 336 0.25 11.17 16.54
N GLY A 337 -0.44 12.02 17.28
CA GLY A 337 0.14 12.70 18.42
C GLY A 337 -0.92 13.24 19.35
N VAL A 338 -0.47 13.66 20.53
CA VAL A 338 -1.30 14.26 21.55
C VAL A 338 -0.85 15.70 21.75
N GLN A 339 -1.79 16.62 21.60
CA GLN A 339 -1.55 18.03 21.81
C GLN A 339 -2.17 18.46 23.14
N SER A 340 -1.33 18.90 24.06
CA SER A 340 -1.73 19.59 25.28
C SER A 340 -1.68 21.09 25.06
N ARG A 341 -2.81 21.77 25.24
CA ARG A 341 -2.88 23.23 25.26
C ARG A 341 -3.14 23.67 26.70
N ALA A 342 -2.17 24.32 27.29
CA ALA A 342 -2.27 24.92 28.61
C ALA A 342 -2.41 26.43 28.47
N SER A 343 -3.34 27.01 29.22
CA SER A 343 -3.58 28.45 29.22
C SER A 343 -3.94 28.91 30.62
N PHE A 344 -3.68 30.17 30.91
CA PHE A 344 -4.30 30.82 32.06
C PHE A 344 -4.69 32.24 31.69
N THR A 345 -5.78 32.70 32.28
CA THR A 345 -6.27 34.06 32.09
C THR A 345 -6.19 34.84 33.39
N LEU A 346 -5.90 36.13 33.29
CA LEU A 346 -5.98 37.06 34.41
C LEU A 346 -7.46 37.50 34.56
N TYR A 347 -8.10 37.15 35.67
CA TYR A 347 -9.53 37.34 35.96
C TYR A 347 -10.48 36.91 34.82
N ASP A 348 -10.14 35.84 34.09
CA ASP A 348 -10.88 35.33 32.92
C ASP A 348 -10.94 36.22 31.67
N VAL A 349 -10.00 37.18 31.56
CA VAL A 349 -9.99 38.17 30.47
C VAL A 349 -8.96 37.84 29.39
N ALA A 350 -7.69 37.79 29.79
CA ALA A 350 -6.60 37.65 28.84
C ALA A 350 -5.41 36.94 29.48
N GLY A 351 -4.66 36.23 28.66
CA GLY A 351 -3.42 35.61 29.11
C GLY A 351 -2.73 34.78 28.04
N PRO A 352 -1.58 34.19 28.39
CA PRO A 352 -0.81 33.36 27.50
C PRO A 352 -1.45 31.98 27.32
N GLU A 353 -1.14 31.37 26.18
CA GLU A 353 -1.48 30.01 25.82
C GLU A 353 -0.20 29.33 25.34
N ALA A 354 0.13 28.16 25.88
CA ALA A 354 1.23 27.33 25.41
C ALA A 354 0.64 26.01 24.90
N THR A 355 1.11 25.56 23.74
CA THR A 355 0.79 24.23 23.23
C THR A 355 2.05 23.39 23.19
N LEU A 356 1.92 22.13 23.61
CA LEU A 356 2.90 21.10 23.37
C LEU A 356 2.22 19.96 22.61
N GLU A 357 2.76 19.60 21.47
CA GLU A 357 2.32 18.46 20.68
C GLU A 357 3.46 17.47 20.57
N GLY A 358 3.27 16.27 21.11
CA GLY A 358 4.20 15.15 20.99
C GLY A 358 3.55 13.98 20.25
N GLY A 359 4.34 13.26 19.47
CA GLY A 359 3.83 12.10 18.76
C GLY A 359 4.82 11.45 17.81
N VAL A 360 4.28 10.64 16.90
CA VAL A 360 5.03 9.86 15.93
C VAL A 360 4.55 10.08 14.50
N ASN A 361 5.50 10.07 13.57
CA ASN A 361 5.28 10.02 12.14
C ASN A 361 5.87 8.70 11.64
N LEU A 362 5.07 7.91 10.93
CA LEU A 362 5.52 6.70 10.25
C LEU A 362 5.51 6.98 8.74
N ASP A 363 6.61 6.66 8.06
CA ASP A 363 6.73 6.75 6.60
C ASP A 363 7.06 5.36 6.06
N VAL A 364 6.09 4.72 5.40
CA VAL A 364 6.23 3.42 4.74
C VAL A 364 6.04 3.60 3.24
N ALA A 365 6.99 3.10 2.46
CA ALA A 365 6.91 3.11 1.01
C ALA A 365 7.49 1.83 0.43
N TYR A 366 6.83 1.32 -0.60
CA TYR A 366 7.27 0.14 -1.35
C TYR A 366 7.27 0.41 -2.85
N PRO A 367 8.32 0.01 -3.58
CA PRO A 367 9.63 -0.43 -3.07
C PRO A 367 10.48 0.76 -2.59
N ARG A 368 11.17 0.64 -1.45
CA ARG A 368 12.13 1.65 -0.96
C ARG A 368 13.10 1.07 0.06
N ASN A 369 14.35 1.56 0.09
CA ASN A 369 15.30 1.29 1.17
C ASN A 369 15.67 2.57 1.94
N PRO A 370 15.39 2.68 3.26
CA PRO A 370 14.59 1.75 4.06
C PRO A 370 13.11 1.79 3.64
N ASN A 371 12.41 0.65 3.79
CA ASN A 371 11.00 0.54 3.39
C ASN A 371 10.08 1.23 4.42
N TRP A 372 10.51 1.36 5.68
CA TRP A 372 9.86 2.15 6.72
C TRP A 372 10.83 2.99 7.56
N ILE A 373 10.36 4.16 7.99
CA ILE A 373 11.04 5.07 8.93
C ILE A 373 10.02 5.55 9.96
N VAL A 374 10.36 5.51 11.24
CA VAL A 374 9.58 6.11 12.32
C VAL A 374 10.33 7.28 12.91
N ASN A 375 9.69 8.45 12.90
CA ASN A 375 10.19 9.66 13.54
C ASN A 375 9.29 10.05 14.70
N GLY A 376 9.87 10.26 15.88
CA GLY A 376 9.22 11.03 16.93
C GLY A 376 9.26 12.51 16.57
N PHE A 377 8.22 13.26 16.91
CA PHE A 377 8.21 14.69 16.76
C PHE A 377 7.71 15.37 18.02
N LEU A 378 8.22 16.58 18.25
CA LEU A 378 7.77 17.44 19.33
C LEU A 378 7.68 18.88 18.83
N LYS A 379 6.51 19.49 19.02
CA LYS A 379 6.21 20.84 18.58
C LYS A 379 5.67 21.66 19.73
N GLY A 380 6.36 22.76 20.04
CA GLY A 380 5.98 23.72 21.07
C GLY A 380 5.59 25.04 20.44
N THR A 381 4.40 25.55 20.76
CA THR A 381 3.99 26.89 20.35
C THR A 381 3.63 27.72 21.57
N LEU A 382 3.92 29.02 21.49
CA LEU A 382 3.49 30.00 22.46
C LEU A 382 2.61 31.02 21.76
N GLY A 383 1.46 31.27 22.36
CA GLY A 383 0.52 32.28 21.92
C GLY A 383 0.04 33.16 23.06
N PHE A 384 -0.66 34.22 22.68
CA PHE A 384 -1.35 35.11 23.59
C PHE A 384 -2.73 35.38 23.03
N ARG A 385 -3.76 35.22 23.87
CA ARG A 385 -5.15 35.43 23.48
C ARG A 385 -5.78 36.48 24.37
N VAL A 386 -6.26 37.55 23.76
CA VAL A 386 -7.08 38.56 24.43
C VAL A 386 -8.53 38.32 24.04
N LYS A 387 -9.35 37.88 24.99
CA LYS A 387 -10.79 37.70 24.78
C LYS A 387 -11.53 38.72 25.63
N LEU A 388 -12.13 39.73 24.98
CA LEU A 388 -13.07 40.60 25.67
C LEU A 388 -14.49 40.12 25.35
N PRO A 389 -15.39 40.05 26.34
CA PRO A 389 -16.59 39.28 26.10
C PRO A 389 -17.59 39.89 25.10
N ILE A 390 -17.59 41.23 24.91
CA ILE A 390 -18.42 41.90 23.88
C ILE A 390 -17.74 41.89 22.49
N LEU A 391 -16.42 41.96 22.44
CA LEU A 391 -15.66 42.17 21.20
C LEU A 391 -15.09 40.85 20.63
N GLY A 392 -15.28 39.74 21.34
CA GLY A 392 -14.68 38.45 20.99
C GLY A 392 -13.17 38.45 21.18
N THR A 393 -12.45 37.71 20.33
CA THR A 393 -10.98 37.70 20.33
C THR A 393 -10.47 38.99 19.68
N LEU A 394 -9.91 39.90 20.49
CA LEU A 394 -9.37 41.18 20.02
C LEU A 394 -8.00 41.05 19.38
N ALA A 395 -7.17 40.17 19.94
CA ALA A 395 -5.83 39.91 19.47
C ALA A 395 -5.46 38.46 19.78
N SER A 396 -4.90 37.79 18.78
CA SER A 396 -4.27 36.49 18.93
C SER A 396 -2.91 36.55 18.28
N TYR A 397 -1.87 36.23 19.04
CA TYR A 397 -0.54 35.99 18.53
C TYR A 397 -0.19 34.53 18.78
N SER A 398 0.53 33.89 17.86
CA SER A 398 1.07 32.55 18.05
C SER A 398 2.40 32.46 17.30
N THR A 399 3.38 31.80 17.91
CA THR A 399 4.67 31.50 17.30
C THR A 399 5.09 30.09 17.68
N THR A 400 5.68 29.38 16.72
CA THR A 400 6.37 28.11 17.00
C THR A 400 7.70 28.43 17.67
N LEU A 401 7.96 27.83 18.84
CA LEU A 401 9.24 27.99 19.54
C LEU A 401 10.20 26.86 19.19
N PHE A 402 9.69 25.65 19.02
CA PHE A 402 10.43 24.52 18.49
C PHE A 402 9.52 23.59 17.71
N ASP A 403 10.08 22.98 16.68
CA ASP A 403 9.48 21.90 15.89
C ASP A 403 10.61 20.93 15.56
N ILE A 404 10.66 19.84 16.32
CA ILE A 404 11.81 18.95 16.38
C ILE A 404 11.34 17.58 15.94
N SER A 405 12.15 16.92 15.11
CA SER A 405 11.91 15.54 14.73
C SER A 405 13.17 14.73 14.94
N LYS A 406 13.00 13.52 15.48
CA LYS A 406 14.08 12.58 15.73
C LYS A 406 13.67 11.21 15.21
N GLU A 407 14.54 10.59 14.42
CA GLU A 407 14.36 9.21 14.02
C GLU A 407 14.46 8.28 15.24
N LEU A 408 13.44 7.45 15.41
CA LEU A 408 13.34 6.48 16.49
C LEU A 408 13.62 5.07 15.99
N GLY A 409 13.43 4.80 14.68
CA GLY A 409 13.78 3.53 14.06
C GLY A 409 13.58 3.54 12.54
N ARG A 410 14.20 2.58 11.87
CA ARG A 410 14.02 2.32 10.43
C ARG A 410 14.16 0.84 10.13
N SER A 411 13.70 0.43 8.95
CA SER A 411 13.92 -0.92 8.44
C SER A 411 15.41 -1.17 8.17
N GLY A 412 15.83 -2.41 8.40
CA GLY A 412 17.05 -2.95 7.80
C GLY A 412 16.74 -3.58 6.43
N ASN A 413 17.79 -4.09 5.78
CA ASN A 413 17.65 -4.90 4.58
C ASN A 413 17.00 -6.25 4.90
N THR A 414 15.97 -6.64 4.17
CA THR A 414 15.31 -7.93 4.31
C THR A 414 15.61 -8.80 3.09
N PRO A 415 15.87 -10.12 3.24
CA PRO A 415 16.06 -10.98 2.08
C PRO A 415 14.80 -11.06 1.20
N PRO A 416 14.95 -11.25 -0.11
CA PRO A 416 13.81 -11.42 -1.01
C PRO A 416 12.90 -12.59 -0.60
N VAL A 417 11.61 -12.48 -0.92
CA VAL A 417 10.61 -13.53 -0.71
C VAL A 417 10.30 -14.22 -2.05
N LEU A 418 10.30 -15.54 -2.05
CA LEU A 418 9.95 -16.40 -3.18
C LEU A 418 8.76 -17.29 -2.85
N ALA A 419 7.85 -17.49 -3.80
CA ALA A 419 6.75 -18.44 -3.67
C ALA A 419 6.50 -19.20 -4.98
N LEU A 420 6.15 -20.48 -4.87
CA LEU A 420 5.68 -21.27 -6.01
C LEU A 420 4.25 -20.87 -6.35
N THR A 421 3.93 -20.81 -7.64
CA THR A 421 2.55 -20.61 -8.08
C THR A 421 1.84 -21.96 -8.21
N ASN A 422 0.56 -21.93 -8.58
CA ASN A 422 -0.23 -23.12 -8.86
C ASN A 422 -0.11 -23.59 -10.32
N GLN A 423 0.88 -23.10 -11.08
CA GLN A 423 1.08 -23.54 -12.46
C GLN A 423 1.48 -25.02 -12.50
N PRO A 424 1.00 -25.79 -13.50
CA PRO A 424 1.47 -27.16 -13.69
C PRO A 424 2.98 -27.17 -13.91
N HIS A 425 3.70 -27.95 -13.12
CA HIS A 425 5.14 -28.15 -13.31
C HIS A 425 5.40 -29.30 -14.30
N THR A 426 4.65 -29.31 -15.40
CA THR A 426 4.78 -30.29 -16.48
C THR A 426 4.80 -29.55 -17.80
N VAL A 427 5.85 -29.75 -18.58
CA VAL A 427 6.07 -29.08 -19.86
C VAL A 427 6.48 -30.09 -20.91
N ASN A 428 6.18 -29.83 -22.17
CA ASN A 428 6.65 -30.68 -23.26
C ASN A 428 8.10 -30.35 -23.59
N VAL A 429 8.89 -31.38 -23.89
CA VAL A 429 10.23 -31.23 -24.46
C VAL A 429 10.15 -30.45 -25.78
N GLY A 430 11.16 -29.64 -26.11
CA GLY A 430 11.19 -28.87 -27.36
C GLY A 430 10.36 -27.57 -27.36
N GLU A 431 9.45 -27.36 -26.41
CA GLU A 431 8.69 -26.12 -26.28
C GLU A 431 9.45 -25.04 -25.49
N LEU A 432 9.30 -23.78 -25.89
CA LEU A 432 9.88 -22.62 -25.20
C LEU A 432 9.08 -22.30 -23.92
N GLN A 433 9.76 -22.30 -22.78
CA GLN A 433 9.19 -22.04 -21.46
C GLN A 433 9.64 -20.68 -20.93
N ASN A 434 8.72 -19.92 -20.33
CA ASN A 434 9.01 -18.67 -19.64
C ASN A 434 9.36 -18.97 -18.18
N LEU A 435 10.62 -18.74 -17.81
CA LEU A 435 11.15 -18.93 -16.47
C LEU A 435 11.32 -17.61 -15.70
N ARG A 436 10.65 -16.52 -16.12
CA ARG A 436 10.67 -15.24 -15.41
C ARG A 436 9.80 -15.33 -14.15
N ALA A 437 10.21 -14.61 -13.12
CA ALA A 437 9.38 -14.46 -11.92
C ALA A 437 8.21 -13.52 -12.21
N PHE A 438 7.06 -13.80 -11.60
CA PHE A 438 6.02 -12.80 -11.41
C PHE A 438 6.45 -11.84 -10.29
N CYS A 439 6.84 -10.61 -10.65
CA CYS A 439 7.32 -9.61 -9.70
C CYS A 439 6.15 -8.92 -8.97
N THR A 440 6.18 -8.85 -7.65
CA THR A 440 5.18 -8.14 -6.85
C THR A 440 5.80 -7.21 -5.81
N VAL A 441 5.08 -6.15 -5.45
CA VAL A 441 5.53 -5.16 -4.44
C VAL A 441 4.88 -5.35 -3.07
N THR A 442 3.84 -6.18 -2.96
CA THR A 442 3.06 -6.41 -1.72
C THR A 442 3.20 -7.84 -1.19
N GLY A 443 4.26 -8.56 -1.57
CA GLY A 443 4.46 -9.97 -1.22
C GLY A 443 3.97 -10.95 -2.30
N PRO A 444 4.23 -12.25 -2.13
CA PRO A 444 4.01 -13.25 -3.17
C PRO A 444 2.54 -13.34 -3.59
N ALA A 445 2.30 -13.27 -4.90
CA ALA A 445 0.98 -13.47 -5.49
C ALA A 445 1.03 -14.55 -6.57
N PHE A 446 -0.14 -15.04 -6.96
CA PHE A 446 -0.30 -16.06 -7.98
C PHE A 446 -0.56 -15.38 -9.33
N GLY A 447 0.42 -15.47 -10.24
CA GLY A 447 0.30 -15.03 -11.63
C GLY A 447 -0.40 -16.04 -12.54
N ASN A 448 -0.67 -15.62 -13.78
CA ASN A 448 -1.26 -16.46 -14.82
C ASN A 448 -0.16 -16.91 -15.79
N GLY A 449 0.59 -17.95 -15.43
CA GLY A 449 1.52 -18.65 -16.34
C GLY A 449 2.97 -18.77 -15.84
N GLU A 450 3.38 -18.02 -14.81
CA GLU A 450 4.72 -18.11 -14.24
C GLU A 450 4.83 -19.21 -13.19
N PHE A 451 5.95 -19.93 -13.13
CA PHE A 451 6.18 -21.00 -12.14
C PHE A 451 6.34 -20.50 -10.70
N TYR A 452 6.78 -19.25 -10.52
CA TYR A 452 7.07 -18.67 -9.20
C TYR A 452 6.91 -17.15 -9.22
N SER A 453 6.67 -16.58 -8.05
CA SER A 453 6.68 -15.13 -7.81
C SER A 453 7.85 -14.73 -6.92
N ALA A 454 8.28 -13.48 -7.10
CA ALA A 454 9.36 -12.88 -6.34
C ALA A 454 8.96 -11.47 -5.91
N SER A 455 9.27 -11.15 -4.66
CA SER A 455 9.06 -9.81 -4.12
C SER A 455 10.18 -9.46 -3.16
N ASP A 456 10.62 -8.23 -3.23
CA ASP A 456 11.54 -7.64 -2.27
C ASP A 456 10.98 -6.30 -1.79
N ALA A 457 11.04 -6.06 -0.48
CA ALA A 457 10.44 -4.86 0.09
C ALA A 457 11.23 -3.59 -0.26
N GLU A 458 12.54 -3.73 -0.48
CA GLU A 458 13.46 -2.64 -0.76
C GLU A 458 13.55 -2.34 -2.27
N ASP A 459 13.58 -3.40 -3.10
CA ASP A 459 13.85 -3.33 -4.53
C ASP A 459 12.64 -3.65 -5.42
N GLY A 460 11.55 -4.18 -4.85
CA GLY A 460 10.38 -4.62 -5.59
C GLY A 460 10.63 -5.95 -6.28
N CYS A 461 11.30 -5.93 -7.44
CA CYS A 461 11.70 -7.17 -8.12
C CYS A 461 13.20 -7.45 -7.97
N PRO A 462 13.59 -8.51 -7.25
CA PRO A 462 14.98 -8.86 -7.04
C PRO A 462 15.61 -9.46 -8.32
N GLN A 463 16.94 -9.53 -8.36
CA GLN A 463 17.64 -10.25 -9.42
C GLN A 463 17.39 -11.75 -9.27
N ILE A 464 16.91 -12.39 -10.34
CA ILE A 464 16.60 -13.82 -10.37
C ILE A 464 17.66 -14.60 -11.15
N THR A 465 18.01 -15.76 -10.63
CA THR A 465 18.81 -16.78 -11.32
C THR A 465 18.15 -18.14 -11.16
N VAL A 466 18.15 -18.94 -12.24
CA VAL A 466 17.56 -20.28 -12.25
C VAL A 466 18.63 -21.27 -12.67
N VAL A 467 18.76 -22.36 -11.91
CA VAL A 467 19.69 -23.45 -12.21
C VAL A 467 18.93 -24.77 -12.18
N SER A 468 19.04 -25.54 -13.27
CA SER A 468 18.65 -26.95 -13.31
C SER A 468 19.81 -27.82 -12.85
N ASP A 469 19.50 -28.88 -12.11
CA ASP A 469 20.42 -29.98 -11.80
C ASP A 469 20.91 -30.75 -13.03
N VAL A 470 20.16 -30.74 -14.13
CA VAL A 470 20.49 -31.43 -15.39
C VAL A 470 21.11 -30.48 -16.42
N ASP A 471 20.48 -29.33 -16.67
CA ASP A 471 20.92 -28.43 -17.76
C ASP A 471 21.85 -27.29 -17.29
N GLY A 472 22.06 -27.14 -15.98
CA GLY A 472 22.85 -26.05 -15.41
C GLY A 472 22.10 -24.70 -15.41
N PRO A 473 22.82 -23.56 -15.51
CA PRO A 473 22.20 -22.23 -15.50
C PRO A 473 21.26 -22.02 -16.69
N LEU A 474 20.02 -21.61 -16.41
CA LEU A 474 18.99 -21.39 -17.41
C LEU A 474 18.78 -19.88 -17.67
N PRO A 475 18.56 -19.48 -18.95
CA PRO A 475 18.12 -18.13 -19.29
C PRO A 475 16.66 -17.89 -18.85
N ALA A 476 16.20 -16.64 -18.99
CA ALA A 476 14.83 -16.24 -18.65
C ALA A 476 13.76 -16.99 -19.46
N ASP A 477 14.08 -17.38 -20.70
CA ASP A 477 13.22 -18.19 -21.56
C ASP A 477 14.05 -19.39 -22.04
N ALA A 478 13.62 -20.64 -21.76
CA ALA A 478 14.41 -21.84 -21.96
C ALA A 478 13.63 -22.95 -22.69
N THR A 479 14.32 -23.71 -23.54
CA THR A 479 13.80 -24.91 -24.20
C THR A 479 14.58 -26.12 -23.73
N PHE A 480 13.89 -27.13 -23.23
CA PHE A 480 14.50 -28.37 -22.77
C PHE A 480 14.65 -29.34 -23.95
N THR A 481 15.84 -29.93 -24.11
CA THR A 481 16.17 -30.79 -25.28
C THR A 481 16.06 -32.29 -24.99
N ALA A 482 15.76 -32.67 -23.75
CA ALA A 482 15.61 -34.07 -23.35
C ALA A 482 14.48 -34.20 -22.32
N PRO A 483 13.62 -35.24 -22.42
CA PRO A 483 12.62 -35.52 -21.40
C PRO A 483 13.26 -35.98 -20.09
N GLY A 484 12.52 -35.85 -18.99
CA GLY A 484 12.92 -36.23 -17.64
C GLY A 484 12.67 -35.12 -16.62
N ASP A 485 12.57 -35.54 -15.36
CA ASP A 485 12.40 -34.62 -14.24
C ASP A 485 13.67 -33.82 -13.97
N ARG A 486 13.49 -32.54 -13.66
CA ARG A 486 14.56 -31.59 -13.32
C ARG A 486 14.23 -30.91 -12.01
N THR A 487 15.20 -30.77 -11.13
CA THR A 487 15.08 -29.92 -9.94
C THR A 487 15.57 -28.53 -10.28
N LEU A 488 14.64 -27.57 -10.40
CA LEU A 488 14.98 -26.17 -10.58
C LEU A 488 15.24 -25.51 -9.24
N THR A 489 16.42 -24.91 -9.09
CA THR A 489 16.75 -24.00 -7.98
C THR A 489 16.65 -22.57 -8.47
N VAL A 490 15.68 -21.84 -7.94
CA VAL A 490 15.50 -20.41 -8.16
C VAL A 490 16.19 -19.67 -7.01
N THR A 491 17.08 -18.74 -7.32
CA THR A 491 17.72 -17.86 -6.34
C THR A 491 17.40 -16.42 -6.67
N ALA A 492 16.80 -15.72 -5.71
CA ALA A 492 16.56 -14.29 -5.74
C ALA A 492 17.63 -13.58 -4.90
N LYS A 493 18.18 -12.49 -5.42
CA LYS A 493 19.18 -11.66 -4.74
C LYS A 493 18.79 -10.18 -4.83
N ASP A 494 18.78 -9.50 -3.69
CA ASP A 494 18.54 -8.06 -3.61
C ASP A 494 19.79 -7.24 -4.00
N SER A 495 19.61 -5.92 -4.10
CA SER A 495 20.66 -4.97 -4.45
C SER A 495 21.76 -4.84 -3.39
N GLN A 496 21.50 -5.23 -2.14
CA GLN A 496 22.46 -5.20 -1.03
C GLN A 496 23.17 -6.55 -0.77
N GLY A 497 22.79 -7.59 -1.51
CA GLY A 497 23.40 -8.90 -1.51
C GLY A 497 22.72 -9.99 -0.68
N ALA A 498 21.60 -9.72 0.01
CA ALA A 498 20.86 -10.80 0.67
C ALA A 498 20.12 -11.65 -0.38
N SER A 499 19.91 -12.92 -0.06
CA SER A 499 19.37 -13.87 -1.02
C SER A 499 18.51 -14.95 -0.38
N THR A 500 17.55 -15.43 -1.15
CA THR A 500 16.65 -16.52 -0.81
C THR A 500 16.60 -17.49 -1.98
N SER A 501 16.41 -18.79 -1.70
CA SER A 501 16.26 -19.80 -2.75
C SER A 501 15.03 -20.67 -2.55
N LEU A 502 14.44 -21.07 -3.66
CA LEU A 502 13.28 -21.95 -3.75
C LEU A 502 13.62 -23.10 -4.70
N ARG A 503 13.14 -24.32 -4.39
CA ARG A 503 13.34 -25.49 -5.25
C ARG A 503 12.02 -26.14 -5.60
N PHE A 504 11.87 -26.55 -6.85
CA PHE A 504 10.73 -27.35 -7.31
C PHE A 504 11.14 -28.29 -8.43
N THR A 505 10.36 -29.36 -8.60
CA THR A 505 10.55 -30.34 -9.67
C THR A 505 9.72 -29.93 -10.87
N LEU A 506 10.36 -29.82 -12.04
CA LEU A 506 9.74 -29.64 -13.34
C LEU A 506 9.82 -30.96 -14.11
N SER A 507 8.67 -31.51 -14.49
CA SER A 507 8.59 -32.73 -15.28
C SER A 507 8.55 -32.39 -16.78
N VAL A 508 9.64 -32.68 -17.49
CA VAL A 508 9.72 -32.48 -18.94
C VAL A 508 9.28 -33.78 -19.62
N ILE A 509 8.11 -33.75 -20.26
CA ILE A 509 7.50 -34.94 -20.86
C ILE A 509 7.63 -34.95 -22.37
N ASN A 510 7.58 -36.15 -22.95
CA ASN A 510 7.49 -36.35 -24.38
C ASN A 510 6.15 -37.00 -24.74
N PRO A 511 5.11 -36.21 -25.08
CA PRO A 511 3.84 -36.78 -25.53
C PRO A 511 4.04 -37.53 -26.86
N PRO A 512 3.36 -38.66 -27.10
CA PRO A 512 3.50 -39.39 -28.36
C PRO A 512 2.72 -38.72 -29.49
N PRO A 513 3.13 -38.91 -30.77
CA PRO A 513 2.42 -38.36 -31.92
C PRO A 513 0.98 -38.84 -32.02
N THR A 514 0.11 -38.01 -32.58
CA THR A 514 -1.21 -38.45 -33.04
C THR A 514 -1.10 -39.09 -34.42
N LEU A 515 -1.78 -40.23 -34.62
CA LEU A 515 -1.75 -41.02 -35.86
C LEU A 515 -3.17 -41.42 -36.28
N LYS A 516 -3.51 -41.17 -37.54
CA LYS A 516 -4.77 -41.61 -38.15
C LYS A 516 -4.55 -42.17 -39.55
N VAL A 517 -4.88 -43.44 -39.76
CA VAL A 517 -4.84 -44.07 -41.08
C VAL A 517 -6.11 -43.77 -41.88
N ASN A 518 -5.95 -43.33 -43.14
CA ASN A 518 -7.03 -43.12 -44.09
C ASN A 518 -6.87 -44.02 -45.32
N PHE A 519 -7.96 -44.70 -45.70
CA PHE A 519 -8.06 -45.59 -46.86
C PHE A 519 -9.51 -45.59 -47.37
N SER A 520 -9.72 -46.00 -48.62
CA SER A 520 -11.05 -46.00 -49.26
C SER A 520 -11.16 -47.08 -50.33
N GLY A 521 -12.38 -47.59 -50.55
CA GLY A 521 -12.66 -48.65 -51.53
C GLY A 521 -12.31 -50.05 -51.00
N ASP A 522 -12.72 -51.07 -51.74
CA ASP A 522 -12.52 -52.47 -51.38
C ASP A 522 -11.19 -52.99 -51.93
N PRO A 523 -10.30 -53.55 -51.09
CA PRO A 523 -9.05 -54.13 -51.55
C PRO A 523 -9.29 -55.48 -52.24
N HIS A 524 -8.65 -55.71 -53.38
CA HIS A 524 -8.66 -56.98 -54.07
C HIS A 524 -7.27 -57.62 -54.08
N GLN A 525 -7.24 -58.96 -54.03
CA GLN A 525 -6.00 -59.72 -54.12
C GLN A 525 -5.24 -59.38 -55.41
N GLY A 526 -3.94 -59.07 -55.30
CA GLY A 526 -3.05 -58.79 -56.41
C GLY A 526 -3.06 -57.35 -56.93
N GLU A 527 -4.01 -56.50 -56.48
CA GLU A 527 -4.07 -55.08 -56.86
C GLU A 527 -3.31 -54.19 -55.87
N ASP A 528 -2.81 -53.05 -56.35
CA ASP A 528 -2.23 -52.01 -55.48
C ASP A 528 -3.36 -51.29 -54.73
N TYR A 529 -3.33 -51.33 -53.40
CA TYR A 529 -4.28 -50.64 -52.52
C TYR A 529 -3.61 -49.51 -51.76
N LEU A 530 -4.02 -48.27 -51.98
CA LEU A 530 -3.40 -47.10 -51.38
C LEU A 530 -3.90 -46.87 -49.95
N MET A 531 -2.98 -46.67 -49.03
CA MET A 531 -3.25 -46.23 -47.66
C MET A 531 -2.39 -45.00 -47.33
N SER A 532 -2.95 -44.11 -46.51
CA SER A 532 -2.28 -42.88 -46.06
C SER A 532 -2.34 -42.71 -44.55
N ALA A 533 -1.33 -42.10 -43.94
CA ALA A 533 -1.25 -41.77 -42.52
C ALA A 533 -1.27 -40.25 -42.36
N ALA A 534 -2.22 -39.73 -41.58
CA ALA A 534 -2.21 -38.37 -41.09
C ALA A 534 -1.58 -38.35 -39.70
N VAL A 535 -0.44 -37.67 -39.57
CA VAL A 535 0.36 -37.60 -38.34
C VAL A 535 0.53 -36.15 -37.88
N ALA A 536 0.49 -35.92 -36.57
CA ALA A 536 0.76 -34.61 -35.98
C ALA A 536 1.24 -34.79 -34.54
N ASP A 537 2.14 -33.92 -34.08
CA ASP A 537 2.61 -33.90 -32.69
C ASP A 537 2.63 -32.46 -32.15
N THR A 538 2.43 -32.30 -30.84
CA THR A 538 2.30 -31.00 -30.15
C THR A 538 3.67 -30.40 -29.84
N ASN A 539 4.67 -31.24 -29.56
CA ASN A 539 6.05 -30.88 -29.23
C ASN A 539 6.96 -30.73 -30.47
N GLU A 540 6.41 -30.88 -31.68
CA GLU A 540 7.13 -30.78 -32.95
C GLU A 540 6.75 -29.49 -33.69
N PRO A 541 7.70 -28.78 -34.32
CA PRO A 541 7.39 -27.57 -35.08
C PRO A 541 6.47 -27.87 -36.27
N ALA A 542 5.61 -26.91 -36.61
CA ALA A 542 4.71 -27.02 -37.75
C ALA A 542 5.48 -27.29 -39.06
N GLY A 543 5.20 -28.42 -39.72
CA GLY A 543 5.93 -28.88 -40.91
C GLY A 543 7.07 -29.86 -40.59
N SER A 544 7.13 -30.41 -39.37
CA SER A 544 8.03 -31.50 -39.00
C SER A 544 7.91 -32.69 -39.96
N HIS A 545 9.04 -33.32 -40.24
CA HIS A 545 9.19 -34.47 -41.13
C HIS A 545 8.67 -35.78 -40.51
N LEU A 546 7.56 -35.75 -39.76
CA LEU A 546 6.98 -36.93 -39.09
C LEU A 546 6.65 -38.07 -40.06
N CYS A 547 6.40 -37.74 -41.34
CA CYS A 547 6.24 -38.74 -42.39
C CYS A 547 7.52 -39.55 -42.66
N ASP A 548 8.70 -38.96 -42.47
CA ASP A 548 9.98 -39.65 -42.64
C ASP A 548 10.22 -40.66 -41.50
N PHE A 549 9.57 -40.45 -40.35
CA PHE A 549 9.56 -41.35 -39.19
C PHE A 549 8.36 -42.31 -39.17
N THR A 550 7.51 -42.28 -40.20
CA THR A 550 6.36 -43.18 -40.33
C THR A 550 6.77 -44.44 -41.09
N THR A 551 6.47 -45.60 -40.51
CA THR A 551 6.82 -46.93 -41.02
C THR A 551 5.59 -47.82 -41.16
N TRP A 552 5.62 -48.72 -42.15
CA TRP A 552 4.52 -49.63 -42.45
C TRP A 552 4.99 -51.08 -42.49
N ALA A 553 4.12 -52.00 -42.08
CA ALA A 553 4.37 -53.43 -42.08
C ALA A 553 3.11 -54.24 -42.42
N VAL A 554 3.32 -55.35 -43.14
CA VAL A 554 2.30 -56.35 -43.49
C VAL A 554 2.91 -57.74 -43.35
N ASP A 555 2.07 -58.76 -43.22
CA ASP A 555 2.51 -60.16 -43.17
C ASP A 555 2.48 -60.78 -44.58
N ALA A 556 3.44 -61.66 -44.87
CA ALA A 556 3.42 -62.44 -46.10
C ALA A 556 2.06 -63.19 -46.27
N PRO A 557 1.51 -63.33 -47.48
CA PRO A 557 2.09 -63.00 -48.78
C PRO A 557 1.90 -61.53 -49.25
N ASP A 558 1.49 -60.61 -48.36
CA ASP A 558 1.27 -59.21 -48.74
C ASP A 558 2.60 -58.44 -48.89
N THR A 559 2.62 -57.41 -49.73
CA THR A 559 3.82 -56.60 -50.01
C THR A 559 3.52 -55.11 -49.97
N LEU A 560 4.55 -54.30 -49.70
CA LEU A 560 4.47 -52.85 -49.65
C LEU A 560 5.28 -52.21 -50.78
N SER A 561 4.82 -51.09 -51.31
CA SER A 561 5.60 -50.28 -52.26
C SER A 561 6.81 -49.60 -51.62
N ALA A 562 6.73 -49.31 -50.31
CA ALA A 562 7.79 -48.72 -49.50
C ALA A 562 7.55 -49.09 -48.03
N SER A 563 8.62 -49.17 -47.24
CA SER A 563 8.54 -49.45 -45.80
C SER A 563 8.34 -48.21 -44.93
N GLY A 564 8.41 -47.00 -45.51
CA GLY A 564 8.23 -45.74 -44.80
C GLY A 564 7.61 -44.63 -45.66
N GLY A 565 7.20 -43.55 -45.00
CA GLY A 565 6.44 -42.45 -45.59
C GLY A 565 4.97 -42.44 -45.16
N CYS A 566 4.29 -41.31 -45.34
CA CYS A 566 2.88 -41.17 -44.99
C CYS A 566 1.93 -41.84 -45.99
N ASP A 567 2.39 -42.20 -47.19
CA ASP A 567 1.54 -42.81 -48.21
C ASP A 567 2.22 -44.03 -48.81
N ILE A 568 1.49 -45.15 -48.82
CA ILE A 568 2.00 -46.43 -49.29
C ILE A 568 0.96 -47.14 -50.15
N LYS A 569 1.43 -48.02 -51.03
CA LYS A 569 0.58 -49.01 -51.69
C LYS A 569 0.84 -50.37 -51.05
N VAL A 570 -0.23 -51.04 -50.65
CA VAL A 570 -0.24 -52.42 -50.18
C VAL A 570 -0.74 -53.31 -51.30
N LYS A 571 -0.02 -54.36 -51.65
CA LYS A 571 -0.50 -55.40 -52.57
C LYS A 571 -0.76 -56.68 -51.77
N PHE A 572 -2.04 -57.05 -51.69
CA PHE A 572 -2.47 -58.21 -50.91
C PHE A 572 -2.27 -59.51 -51.70
N GLY A 573 -1.55 -60.46 -51.12
CA GLY A 573 -1.23 -61.74 -51.75
C GLY A 573 -2.29 -62.82 -51.54
N ALA A 574 -3.25 -62.59 -50.63
CA ALA A 574 -4.34 -63.52 -50.32
C ALA A 574 -5.66 -62.79 -50.01
N THR A 575 -6.80 -63.46 -50.23
CA THR A 575 -8.14 -62.98 -49.84
C THR A 575 -8.40 -63.17 -48.35
N GLY A 576 -9.42 -62.49 -47.82
CA GLY A 576 -9.87 -62.58 -46.42
C GLY A 576 -9.39 -61.40 -45.57
N ALA A 577 -9.50 -61.52 -44.24
CA ALA A 577 -9.04 -60.46 -43.34
C ALA A 577 -7.51 -60.36 -43.33
N ARG A 578 -6.98 -59.19 -43.70
CA ARG A 578 -5.55 -58.88 -43.74
C ARG A 578 -5.25 -57.66 -42.87
N GLN A 579 -4.08 -57.66 -42.23
CA GLN A 579 -3.67 -56.59 -41.33
C GLN A 579 -2.58 -55.73 -41.96
N VAL A 580 -2.72 -54.42 -41.79
CA VAL A 580 -1.70 -53.43 -42.11
C VAL A 580 -1.36 -52.68 -40.84
N ARG A 581 -0.08 -52.67 -40.46
CA ARG A 581 0.43 -52.01 -39.27
C ARG A 581 1.19 -50.76 -39.69
N VAL A 582 0.88 -49.65 -39.05
CA VAL A 582 1.60 -48.38 -39.22
C VAL A 582 2.14 -47.92 -37.87
N SER A 583 3.32 -47.33 -37.86
CA SER A 583 3.91 -46.73 -36.67
C SER A 583 4.62 -45.44 -37.03
N VAL A 584 4.47 -44.41 -36.21
CA VAL A 584 5.23 -43.17 -36.30
C VAL A 584 5.93 -42.93 -34.98
N HIS A 585 7.14 -42.38 -35.02
CA HIS A 585 7.81 -41.86 -33.84
C HIS A 585 8.12 -40.37 -34.01
N ASP A 586 8.19 -39.62 -32.91
CA ASP A 586 8.68 -38.25 -32.91
C ASP A 586 10.22 -38.19 -32.88
N SER A 587 10.78 -36.98 -32.92
CA SER A 587 12.24 -36.76 -32.85
C SER A 587 12.85 -37.13 -31.49
N PHE A 588 12.03 -37.31 -30.45
CA PHE A 588 12.42 -37.64 -29.08
C PHE A 588 12.17 -39.11 -28.72
N GLY A 589 11.67 -39.92 -29.67
CA GLY A 589 11.51 -41.36 -29.58
C GLY A 589 10.17 -41.87 -29.03
N ALA A 590 9.18 -41.00 -28.77
CA ALA A 590 7.83 -41.48 -28.45
C ALA A 590 7.16 -42.04 -29.70
N VAL A 591 6.43 -43.16 -29.55
CA VAL A 591 5.90 -43.94 -30.67
C VAL A 591 4.40 -44.08 -30.55
N THR A 592 3.70 -43.90 -31.66
CA THR A 592 2.31 -44.29 -31.82
C THR A 592 2.17 -45.28 -32.95
N SER A 593 1.47 -46.38 -32.69
CA SER A 593 1.20 -47.41 -33.70
C SER A 593 -0.30 -47.67 -33.82
N GLN A 594 -0.75 -48.00 -35.04
CA GLN A 594 -2.11 -48.38 -35.33
C GLN A 594 -2.12 -49.63 -36.23
N THR A 595 -3.02 -50.57 -35.96
CA THR A 595 -3.27 -51.73 -36.83
C THR A 595 -4.64 -51.59 -37.47
N VAL A 596 -4.68 -51.66 -38.79
CA VAL A 596 -5.91 -51.65 -39.58
C VAL A 596 -6.15 -53.05 -40.13
N THR A 597 -7.37 -53.56 -39.95
CA THR A 597 -7.81 -54.80 -40.60
C THR A 597 -8.68 -54.47 -41.79
N VAL A 598 -8.34 -55.00 -42.97
CA VAL A 598 -9.16 -54.88 -44.19
C VAL A 598 -9.58 -56.25 -44.69
N THR A 599 -10.78 -56.35 -45.29
CA THR A 599 -11.27 -57.58 -45.90
C THR A 599 -10.94 -57.58 -47.38
N VAL A 600 -9.96 -58.41 -47.78
CA VAL A 600 -9.49 -58.50 -49.17
C VAL A 600 -10.37 -59.45 -49.97
N LEU A 601 -10.94 -58.93 -51.04
CA LEU A 601 -11.80 -59.67 -51.95
C LEU A 601 -10.99 -60.44 -53.00
N PRO A 602 -11.56 -61.50 -53.61
CA PRO A 602 -10.96 -62.18 -54.75
C PRO A 602 -10.60 -61.21 -55.89
N PRO A 603 -9.61 -61.56 -56.75
CA PRO A 603 -9.31 -60.76 -57.93
C PRO A 603 -10.59 -60.52 -58.76
N PRO A 604 -10.84 -59.30 -59.26
CA PRO A 604 -12.03 -59.05 -60.07
C PRO A 604 -12.04 -59.92 -61.33
N ALA A 605 -13.21 -60.46 -61.70
CA ALA A 605 -13.37 -61.27 -62.92
C ALA A 605 -13.00 -60.50 -64.22
N ASN A 606 -13.08 -59.16 -64.17
CA ASN A 606 -12.49 -58.26 -65.16
C ASN A 606 -11.82 -57.09 -64.39
N PRO A 607 -10.48 -57.01 -64.33
CA PRO A 607 -9.78 -55.99 -63.57
C PRO A 607 -9.77 -54.60 -64.22
N TYR A 608 -10.20 -54.49 -65.49
CA TYR A 608 -10.19 -53.22 -66.22
C TYR A 608 -11.48 -52.40 -65.94
N PRO A 609 -11.37 -51.06 -65.87
CA PRO A 609 -10.17 -50.23 -66.07
C PRO A 609 -9.20 -50.24 -64.87
N VAL A 610 -7.89 -50.32 -65.15
CA VAL A 610 -6.83 -50.29 -64.11
C VAL A 610 -6.12 -48.94 -64.09
N ILE A 611 -6.05 -48.28 -62.94
CA ILE A 611 -5.24 -47.06 -62.78
C ILE A 611 -3.76 -47.47 -62.64
N LYS A 612 -2.94 -47.27 -63.68
CA LYS A 612 -1.51 -47.64 -63.70
C LYS A 612 -0.63 -46.64 -62.95
N THR A 613 -0.82 -45.36 -63.22
CA THR A 613 -0.12 -44.27 -62.55
C THR A 613 -1.11 -43.16 -62.25
N SER A 614 -0.91 -42.47 -61.13
CA SER A 614 -1.72 -41.31 -60.76
C SER A 614 -0.90 -40.42 -59.83
N GLY A 615 -1.14 -39.12 -59.88
CA GLY A 615 -0.50 -38.17 -58.98
C GLY A 615 -0.81 -36.72 -59.33
N VAL A 616 -0.31 -35.83 -58.49
CA VAL A 616 -0.28 -34.38 -58.76
C VAL A 616 1.07 -34.01 -59.31
N TYR A 617 1.08 -33.17 -60.33
CA TYR A 617 2.27 -32.69 -61.00
C TYR A 617 2.31 -31.17 -60.94
N THR A 618 3.50 -30.61 -60.71
CA THR A 618 3.74 -29.17 -60.70
C THR A 618 4.59 -28.76 -61.90
N LEU A 619 4.32 -27.58 -62.44
CA LEU A 619 5.20 -26.92 -63.42
C LEU A 619 6.16 -25.97 -62.68
N GLY A 620 7.47 -26.18 -62.81
CA GLY A 620 8.48 -25.42 -62.07
C GLY A 620 9.90 -25.52 -62.62
N GLY A 621 10.86 -24.93 -61.91
CA GLY A 621 12.29 -24.93 -62.27
C GLY A 621 12.66 -23.95 -63.41
N THR A 622 13.96 -23.82 -63.68
CA THR A 622 14.55 -22.89 -64.67
C THR A 622 14.04 -23.10 -66.10
N TYR A 623 13.56 -24.30 -66.41
CA TYR A 623 13.12 -24.70 -67.76
C TYR A 623 11.63 -25.04 -67.87
N CYS A 624 10.80 -24.69 -66.88
CA CYS A 624 9.37 -25.05 -66.89
C CYS A 624 9.09 -26.56 -67.04
N GLY A 625 9.86 -27.40 -66.35
CA GLY A 625 9.64 -28.84 -66.35
C GLY A 625 8.39 -29.23 -65.57
N GLU A 626 7.79 -30.37 -65.93
CA GLU A 626 6.77 -31.03 -65.13
C GLU A 626 7.42 -31.99 -64.14
N TYR A 627 7.08 -31.86 -62.86
CA TYR A 627 7.60 -32.69 -61.78
C TYR A 627 6.46 -33.30 -60.98
N ALA A 628 6.56 -34.58 -60.62
CA ALA A 628 5.62 -35.20 -59.70
C ALA A 628 5.76 -34.56 -58.31
N VAL A 629 4.64 -34.17 -57.72
CA VAL A 629 4.58 -33.67 -56.35
C VAL A 629 4.43 -34.87 -55.43
N SER A 630 5.39 -35.04 -54.52
CA SER A 630 5.33 -36.05 -53.46
C SER A 630 4.07 -35.85 -52.59
N ASN A 631 3.48 -36.94 -52.12
CA ASN A 631 2.47 -36.84 -51.08
C ASN A 631 3.08 -36.27 -49.78
N GLY A 632 2.25 -35.67 -48.94
CA GLY A 632 2.67 -34.93 -47.74
C GLY A 632 3.23 -33.53 -48.03
N SER A 633 3.56 -33.21 -49.29
CA SER A 633 4.05 -31.89 -49.66
C SER A 633 2.98 -30.81 -49.52
N THR A 634 3.40 -29.55 -49.35
CA THR A 634 2.48 -28.41 -49.32
C THR A 634 2.25 -27.87 -50.74
N LEU A 635 1.01 -27.93 -51.23
CA LEU A 635 0.59 -27.23 -52.43
C LEU A 635 0.28 -25.77 -52.09
N ASP A 636 0.96 -24.83 -52.74
CA ASP A 636 0.79 -23.41 -52.47
C ASP A 636 -0.05 -22.74 -53.57
N PHE A 637 -1.30 -22.42 -53.21
CA PHE A 637 -2.25 -21.70 -54.05
C PHE A 637 -2.30 -20.20 -53.72
N THR A 638 -1.41 -19.68 -52.88
CA THR A 638 -1.37 -18.25 -52.53
C THR A 638 -0.73 -17.38 -53.61
N SER A 639 0.00 -17.97 -54.57
CA SER A 639 0.58 -17.27 -55.73
C SER A 639 -0.03 -17.76 -57.05
N SER A 640 -0.36 -16.85 -57.96
CA SER A 640 -0.88 -17.17 -59.31
C SER A 640 0.21 -17.41 -60.37
N THR A 641 1.48 -17.24 -60.04
CA THR A 641 2.61 -17.41 -60.96
C THR A 641 2.99 -18.88 -61.08
N SER A 642 2.61 -19.52 -62.19
CA SER A 642 3.40 -20.63 -62.73
C SER A 642 4.56 -20.06 -63.54
N CYS A 643 5.42 -20.94 -64.08
CA CYS A 643 6.59 -20.54 -64.84
C CYS A 643 6.25 -19.94 -66.24
N THR A 644 4.97 -19.94 -66.65
CA THR A 644 4.44 -19.21 -67.83
C THR A 644 3.12 -18.50 -67.48
N ALA A 645 2.91 -17.29 -67.99
CA ALA A 645 1.63 -16.61 -67.81
C ALA A 645 0.49 -17.46 -68.41
N ASN A 646 -0.56 -17.73 -67.63
CA ASN A 646 -1.78 -18.49 -67.99
C ASN A 646 -1.70 -20.03 -67.98
N THR A 647 -0.63 -20.64 -67.48
CA THR A 647 -0.60 -22.10 -67.27
C THR A 647 -0.87 -22.45 -65.81
N ALA A 648 -1.69 -23.46 -65.55
CA ALA A 648 -1.98 -23.90 -64.19
C ALA A 648 -0.73 -24.49 -63.50
N ARG A 649 -0.48 -24.10 -62.25
CA ARG A 649 0.69 -24.54 -61.49
C ARG A 649 0.66 -26.03 -61.17
N TYR A 650 -0.51 -26.56 -60.81
CA TYR A 650 -0.69 -27.94 -60.40
C TYR A 650 -1.76 -28.64 -61.24
N THR A 651 -1.44 -29.84 -61.71
CA THR A 651 -2.35 -30.69 -62.49
C THR A 651 -2.33 -32.11 -61.94
N ALA A 652 -3.51 -32.68 -61.69
CA ALA A 652 -3.66 -34.09 -61.37
C ALA A 652 -3.88 -34.90 -62.65
N LYS A 653 -3.14 -36.00 -62.80
CA LYS A 653 -3.20 -36.87 -63.97
C LYS A 653 -3.26 -38.34 -63.54
N ALA A 654 -3.85 -39.17 -64.38
CA ALA A 654 -3.81 -40.62 -64.23
C ALA A 654 -3.67 -41.31 -65.60
N THR A 655 -2.95 -42.43 -65.62
CA THR A 655 -2.86 -43.33 -66.78
C THR A 655 -3.73 -44.55 -66.52
N ILE A 656 -4.68 -44.81 -67.42
CA ILE A 656 -5.63 -45.91 -67.28
C ILE A 656 -5.33 -47.00 -68.31
N ASP A 657 -5.20 -48.24 -67.84
CA ASP A 657 -5.20 -49.42 -68.71
C ASP A 657 -6.64 -49.83 -69.02
N ASN A 658 -6.98 -49.82 -70.29
CA ASN A 658 -8.31 -50.12 -70.79
C ASN A 658 -8.19 -50.84 -72.16
N PRO A 659 -7.76 -52.12 -72.17
CA PRO A 659 -7.45 -52.85 -73.39
C PRO A 659 -8.69 -53.12 -74.26
N GLN A 660 -9.88 -53.13 -73.66
CA GLN A 660 -11.15 -53.30 -74.37
C GLN A 660 -11.68 -51.98 -74.97
N GLN A 661 -11.00 -50.84 -74.73
CA GLN A 661 -11.38 -49.51 -75.20
C GLN A 661 -12.84 -49.14 -74.87
N GLU A 662 -13.35 -49.61 -73.72
CA GLU A 662 -14.68 -49.25 -73.25
C GLU A 662 -14.77 -47.75 -72.90
N ALA A 663 -15.97 -47.17 -73.00
CA ALA A 663 -16.20 -45.78 -72.65
C ALA A 663 -16.09 -45.58 -71.12
N LEU A 664 -15.08 -44.82 -70.68
CA LEU A 664 -14.86 -44.51 -69.26
C LEU A 664 -15.36 -43.11 -68.92
N THR A 665 -15.86 -42.94 -67.69
CA THR A 665 -16.14 -41.63 -67.10
C THR A 665 -15.10 -41.28 -66.05
N TYR A 666 -14.79 -40.00 -65.87
CA TYR A 666 -13.88 -39.53 -64.83
C TYR A 666 -14.65 -38.61 -63.87
N ASP A 667 -14.37 -38.70 -62.58
CA ASP A 667 -14.82 -37.76 -61.56
C ASP A 667 -13.66 -37.46 -60.61
N TRP A 668 -13.01 -36.32 -60.85
CA TRP A 668 -11.94 -35.80 -60.01
C TRP A 668 -12.50 -34.84 -58.98
N LYS A 669 -12.00 -34.90 -57.74
CA LYS A 669 -12.33 -33.96 -56.66
C LYS A 669 -11.08 -33.52 -55.94
N PHE A 670 -10.84 -32.22 -55.89
CA PHE A 670 -9.86 -31.61 -55.00
C PHE A 670 -10.56 -31.16 -53.73
N ILE A 671 -10.17 -31.72 -52.59
CA ILE A 671 -10.82 -31.55 -51.30
C ILE A 671 -9.83 -30.94 -50.33
N VAL A 672 -10.24 -29.91 -49.58
CA VAL A 672 -9.47 -29.39 -48.45
C VAL A 672 -10.29 -29.48 -47.17
N GLN A 673 -9.62 -29.56 -46.04
CA GLN A 673 -10.26 -29.51 -44.72
C GLN A 673 -10.34 -28.06 -44.25
N TYR A 674 -11.54 -27.48 -44.26
CA TYR A 674 -11.80 -26.12 -43.78
C TYR A 674 -12.69 -26.18 -42.53
N GLN A 675 -12.24 -25.58 -41.42
CA GLN A 675 -12.92 -25.65 -40.11
C GLN A 675 -13.30 -27.08 -39.68
N GLY A 676 -12.40 -28.04 -39.95
CA GLY A 676 -12.61 -29.45 -39.63
C GLY A 676 -13.54 -30.20 -40.59
N LYS A 677 -14.13 -29.56 -41.60
CA LYS A 677 -15.02 -30.16 -42.60
C LYS A 677 -14.36 -30.29 -43.97
N ASP A 678 -14.65 -31.38 -44.66
CA ASP A 678 -14.23 -31.59 -46.05
C ASP A 678 -15.01 -30.66 -46.99
N THR A 679 -14.28 -29.86 -47.76
CA THR A 679 -14.83 -28.93 -48.75
C THR A 679 -14.22 -29.22 -50.12
N VAL A 680 -15.06 -29.47 -51.14
CA VAL A 680 -14.61 -29.66 -52.52
C VAL A 680 -14.29 -28.30 -53.14
N PHE A 681 -13.01 -28.04 -53.41
CA PHE A 681 -12.52 -26.80 -53.99
C PHE A 681 -12.67 -26.74 -55.51
N SER A 682 -12.49 -27.87 -56.16
CA SER A 682 -12.74 -28.02 -57.59
C SER A 682 -13.02 -29.48 -57.93
N SER A 683 -13.64 -29.69 -59.08
CA SER A 683 -13.86 -31.01 -59.65
C SER A 683 -13.67 -30.99 -61.16
N SER A 684 -13.47 -32.15 -61.77
CA SER A 684 -13.34 -32.30 -63.21
C SER A 684 -13.85 -33.65 -63.68
N GLN A 685 -14.44 -33.69 -64.87
CA GLN A 685 -14.90 -34.94 -65.51
C GLN A 685 -14.02 -35.40 -66.68
N THR A 686 -12.87 -34.75 -66.87
CA THR A 686 -11.92 -35.09 -67.93
C THR A 686 -10.84 -36.06 -67.44
N GLY A 687 -10.05 -36.63 -68.36
CA GLY A 687 -8.96 -37.57 -68.02
C GLY A 687 -7.85 -37.00 -67.13
N SER A 688 -7.82 -35.68 -66.93
CA SER A 688 -6.96 -34.96 -65.99
C SER A 688 -7.74 -33.84 -65.30
N MET A 689 -7.22 -33.31 -64.20
CA MET A 689 -7.80 -32.18 -63.48
C MET A 689 -6.76 -31.09 -63.25
N VAL A 690 -7.10 -29.86 -63.63
CA VAL A 690 -6.34 -28.69 -63.18
C VAL A 690 -6.76 -28.35 -61.75
N LEU A 691 -5.78 -28.24 -60.84
CA LEU A 691 -6.06 -27.88 -59.45
C LEU A 691 -6.04 -26.36 -59.31
N ASN A 692 -7.20 -25.80 -59.02
CA ASN A 692 -7.35 -24.39 -58.72
C ASN A 692 -7.77 -24.22 -57.26
N GLY A 693 -7.08 -23.31 -56.54
CA GLY A 693 -7.48 -22.87 -55.20
C GLY A 693 -8.61 -21.83 -55.26
N ALA A 694 -9.25 -21.59 -54.12
CA ALA A 694 -10.30 -20.58 -54.00
C ALA A 694 -9.73 -19.14 -54.06
N GLY A 695 -9.66 -18.58 -55.27
CA GLY A 695 -9.59 -17.14 -55.52
C GLY A 695 -8.19 -16.53 -55.69
N GLY A 696 -7.87 -16.14 -56.92
CA GLY A 696 -6.77 -15.23 -57.23
C GLY A 696 -7.11 -13.76 -56.92
N GLY A 697 -6.08 -12.99 -56.57
CA GLY A 697 -6.04 -11.53 -56.74
C GLY A 697 -6.20 -10.67 -55.47
N PHE A 698 -7.16 -10.94 -54.58
CA PHE A 698 -7.53 -9.97 -53.52
C PHE A 698 -8.06 -10.59 -52.20
N ASN A 699 -7.75 -11.85 -51.88
CA ASN A 699 -8.18 -12.49 -50.63
C ASN A 699 -7.08 -12.42 -49.55
N ASN A 700 -7.41 -11.93 -48.34
CA ASN A 700 -6.53 -11.99 -47.16
C ASN A 700 -6.92 -13.19 -46.26
N GLY A 701 -6.03 -13.58 -45.34
CA GLY A 701 -6.23 -14.71 -44.42
C GLY A 701 -5.62 -16.01 -44.93
N LYS A 702 -4.29 -16.11 -44.92
CA LYS A 702 -3.55 -17.32 -45.30
C LYS A 702 -3.79 -18.40 -44.25
N THR A 703 -4.17 -19.58 -44.70
CA THR A 703 -4.19 -20.79 -43.88
C THR A 703 -3.45 -21.90 -44.59
N THR A 704 -3.03 -22.91 -43.83
CA THR A 704 -2.50 -24.17 -44.36
C THR A 704 -3.29 -25.29 -43.70
N THR A 705 -4.01 -26.07 -44.49
CA THR A 705 -4.82 -27.18 -43.96
C THR A 705 -4.61 -28.47 -44.74
N PRO A 706 -4.96 -29.64 -44.17
CA PRO A 706 -4.94 -30.90 -44.90
C PRO A 706 -5.81 -30.85 -46.15
N CYS A 707 -5.31 -31.44 -47.24
CA CYS A 707 -6.02 -31.53 -48.50
C CYS A 707 -5.69 -32.82 -49.25
N ARG A 708 -6.56 -33.22 -50.17
CA ARG A 708 -6.43 -34.44 -50.98
C ARG A 708 -7.10 -34.30 -52.34
N VAL A 709 -6.61 -35.06 -53.30
CA VAL A 709 -7.21 -35.18 -54.64
C VAL A 709 -7.69 -36.62 -54.81
N ILE A 710 -8.97 -36.78 -55.17
CA ILE A 710 -9.60 -38.08 -55.41
C ILE A 710 -9.95 -38.19 -56.89
N LEU A 711 -9.77 -39.37 -57.47
CA LEU A 711 -10.22 -39.76 -58.79
C LEU A 711 -11.17 -40.95 -58.69
N THR A 712 -12.35 -40.84 -59.30
CA THR A 712 -13.22 -41.97 -59.61
C THR A 712 -13.23 -42.20 -61.11
N VAL A 713 -12.81 -43.40 -61.54
CA VAL A 713 -12.92 -43.87 -62.92
C VAL A 713 -14.14 -44.78 -63.02
N GLY A 714 -15.17 -44.32 -63.71
CA GLY A 714 -16.39 -45.08 -63.94
C GLY A 714 -16.27 -45.97 -65.16
N ALA A 715 -16.63 -47.23 -65.00
CA ALA A 715 -16.78 -48.19 -66.10
C ALA A 715 -18.27 -48.35 -66.47
N PRO A 716 -18.60 -48.87 -67.68
CA PRO A 716 -19.99 -49.14 -68.07
C PRO A 716 -20.74 -50.06 -67.09
N ASP A 717 -20.01 -50.95 -66.42
CA ASP A 717 -20.51 -51.69 -65.26
C ASP A 717 -20.11 -50.92 -63.97
N PRO A 718 -21.06 -50.40 -63.19
CA PRO A 718 -20.76 -49.68 -61.96
C PRO A 718 -19.91 -50.48 -60.97
N GLY A 719 -20.04 -51.82 -60.94
CA GLY A 719 -19.25 -52.70 -60.08
C GLY A 719 -17.75 -52.76 -60.42
N ARG A 720 -17.34 -52.24 -61.59
CA ARG A 720 -15.94 -52.15 -62.02
C ARG A 720 -15.36 -50.73 -61.88
N SER A 721 -16.15 -49.78 -61.39
CA SER A 721 -15.69 -48.41 -61.19
C SER A 721 -14.69 -48.34 -60.02
N LYS A 722 -13.58 -47.61 -60.20
CA LYS A 722 -12.49 -47.52 -59.22
C LYS A 722 -12.41 -46.10 -58.65
N THR A 723 -12.33 -45.97 -57.33
CA THR A 723 -12.10 -44.68 -56.66
C THR A 723 -10.80 -44.72 -55.89
N LEU A 724 -9.94 -43.71 -56.09
CA LEU A 724 -8.60 -43.63 -55.50
C LEU A 724 -8.31 -42.20 -55.07
N THR A 725 -7.79 -42.01 -53.85
CA THR A 725 -7.08 -40.77 -53.50
C THR A 725 -5.76 -40.75 -54.23
N VAL A 726 -5.56 -39.88 -55.21
CA VAL A 726 -4.36 -39.88 -56.05
C VAL A 726 -3.21 -39.07 -55.45
N TRP A 727 -3.50 -38.20 -54.48
CA TRP A 727 -2.53 -37.36 -53.77
C TRP A 727 -3.13 -36.81 -52.47
N SER A 728 -2.32 -36.67 -51.44
CA SER A 728 -2.67 -36.08 -50.13
C SER A 728 -1.51 -35.22 -49.62
N GLY A 729 -1.81 -34.15 -48.88
CA GLY A 729 -0.80 -33.29 -48.28
C GLY A 729 -1.40 -32.07 -47.57
N LEU A 730 -0.64 -30.99 -47.50
CA LEU A 730 -1.11 -29.69 -47.00
C LEU A 730 -1.39 -28.74 -48.17
N CYS A 731 -2.33 -27.84 -47.99
CA CYS A 731 -2.64 -26.81 -48.99
C CYS A 731 -2.63 -25.44 -48.33
N SER A 732 -1.78 -24.54 -48.82
CA SER A 732 -1.81 -23.13 -48.46
C SER A 732 -2.73 -22.36 -49.40
N TYR A 733 -3.73 -21.69 -48.83
CA TYR A 733 -4.70 -20.88 -49.59
C TYR A 733 -5.27 -19.74 -48.73
N TYR A 734 -6.03 -18.84 -49.36
CA TYR A 734 -6.70 -17.74 -48.68
C TYR A 734 -8.15 -18.10 -48.31
N THR A 735 -8.58 -17.79 -47.08
CA THR A 735 -9.82 -18.34 -46.49
C THR A 735 -11.05 -17.45 -46.55
N PHE A 736 -10.91 -16.14 -46.76
CA PHE A 736 -12.01 -15.18 -46.54
C PHE A 736 -13.21 -15.29 -47.50
N ARG A 737 -13.14 -16.09 -48.58
CA ARG A 737 -14.28 -16.34 -49.50
C ARG A 737 -14.85 -17.77 -49.43
N LEU A 738 -14.49 -18.54 -48.41
CA LEU A 738 -15.02 -19.89 -48.17
C LEU A 738 -16.15 -19.92 -47.13
N ALA A 739 -16.60 -18.73 -46.68
CA ALA A 739 -17.75 -18.54 -45.82
C ALA A 739 -19.04 -18.34 -46.62
#